data_AF-A0A3B8IQR7-F1
#
_entry.id   AF-A0A3B8IQR7-F1
#
_cell.length_a   1.000
_cell.length_b   1.000
_cell.length_c   1.000
_cell.angle_alpha   90.00
_cell.angle_beta   90.00
_cell.angle_gamma   90.00
#
_symmetry.space_group_name_H-M   'P 1'
#
loop_
_entity.id
_entity.type
_entity.pdbx_description
1 polymer ?
#
loop_
_entity_poly.entity_id
_entity_poly.type
_entity_poly.pdbx_seq_one_letter_code
_entity_poly.pdbx_strand_id
1 'polypeptide(L)'
;MSRSLLLAALCLISHFSLAQKYILVSDDPNDTSPVPDDPNASFEYVADSLKNAYAYILNQANQLYNGSTIQEPITVYIRQSVFSDHNQLTWAATSPTHTMKIMAYPGEEVIFNGQRSNGELSGGWLKIHSPGRATNVWIEGITVEYFMNAISLGKSVKDSIYGADSTKFYIYDTTMASSHNTIKNNIFRFIGSEWNSKPNSYAFSAIGVTRSQHNVIDGNIFYRLENDYKLGALHAVYFAHGSINNEVRNNYVTLCSGDAFRVRDRSHDNVFENNYVDQSGANGFFSEWYNTNANYLSEPSNGTILNNNTGTFPYPGWVNFNPNIEMTLWDSENPAMNTNYSGSGNFVEGGPIECEEIGGTATGDLDGDGVEEVWVAFNYDNFTKVVRSEPGKGPYLSKIVKKSIYWHVADLEVNDFDGDGNLELIVAYNELTNNTDATQIHRYNAHNSGYLNSLYTSTWWTTGALTSGDYDGNGTQEAFVAFNAPNNSGAHYTQVWKGNGYTSLGNYGQVYTDPDWTVGEMTSGDYDGNGEDELFVAFNQPDVTSSLVDDNTKIWKWDGTTTPVDQTVWYSSTNFITGAITSGDYDGNGEDEVYVAFNDPYDGSAINNYELYKGDGELGLTNLGLKASHGWWRIGGLVSGNLLASSDHEEGATFFAGSTATQFMIGTGIIKPSGLGQWYRSEEISACTYPTGPVIGSPVPRGGVDVQEDGQLGTGSFTMYPNPFTSETTLQFSLAEGEEVVLEVIDLTGKRAELVREWMPAGVHRVNITEEQLPSASQVFITRLSIGEQTFTQKMIRID
;
A
#
# COMPACT_ATOMS: atom_id res chain seq x y z
N MET A 1 64.90 27.38 13.60
CA MET A 1 63.88 27.83 14.57
C MET A 1 63.32 29.16 14.05
N SER A 2 62.06 29.41 13.74
CA SER A 2 60.78 28.75 13.92
C SER A 2 59.82 29.26 12.83
N ARG A 3 59.21 28.37 12.04
CA ARG A 3 57.98 28.62 11.26
C ARG A 3 57.27 27.31 10.92
N SER A 4 58.00 26.19 10.92
CA SER A 4 57.47 24.85 10.68
C SER A 4 56.74 24.22 11.89
N LEU A 5 56.97 24.70 13.12
CA LEU A 5 56.26 24.21 14.31
C LEU A 5 54.90 24.88 14.55
N LEU A 6 54.61 26.00 13.87
CA LEU A 6 53.30 26.67 14.02
C LEU A 6 52.25 26.10 13.06
N LEU A 7 52.65 25.51 11.92
CA LEU A 7 51.72 24.82 11.02
C LEU A 7 51.33 23.42 11.51
N ALA A 8 52.23 22.71 12.21
CA ALA A 8 51.91 21.41 12.80
C ALA A 8 50.94 21.52 14.00
N ALA A 9 50.91 22.68 14.68
CA ALA A 9 49.96 22.95 15.77
C ALA A 9 48.57 23.41 15.29
N LEU A 10 48.40 23.75 14.00
CA LEU A 10 47.12 24.13 13.39
C LEU A 10 46.45 22.99 12.60
N CYS A 11 47.15 21.87 12.37
CA CYS A 11 46.56 20.62 11.83
C CYS A 11 46.20 19.59 12.92
N LEU A 12 46.28 19.97 14.19
CA LEU A 12 45.76 19.23 15.35
C LEU A 12 44.62 20.03 16.01
N ILE A 13 43.78 20.68 15.21
CA ILE A 13 42.37 20.78 15.59
C ILE A 13 41.83 19.40 15.27
N SER A 14 41.90 18.53 16.29
CA SER A 14 41.06 17.36 16.40
C SER A 14 39.70 17.71 15.82
N HIS A 15 39.24 16.90 14.87
CA HIS A 15 37.81 16.66 14.76
C HIS A 15 37.38 16.15 16.13
N PHE A 16 37.07 17.07 17.05
CA PHE A 16 36.10 16.78 18.08
C PHE A 16 34.82 16.58 17.27
N SER A 17 34.58 15.33 16.86
CA SER A 17 33.21 14.86 16.87
C SER A 17 32.69 15.30 18.24
N LEU A 18 31.72 16.21 18.25
CA LEU A 18 30.98 16.47 19.47
C LEU A 18 30.44 15.10 19.89
N ALA A 19 30.78 14.67 21.10
CA ALA A 19 30.37 13.36 21.60
C ALA A 19 28.85 13.30 21.55
N GLN A 20 28.31 12.33 20.82
CA GLN A 20 26.88 12.05 20.80
C GLN A 20 26.44 11.67 22.21
N LYS A 21 25.32 12.22 22.67
CA LYS A 21 24.72 11.82 23.94
C LYS A 21 23.58 10.83 23.74
N TYR A 22 23.50 9.89 24.66
CA TYR A 22 22.49 8.84 24.67
C TYR A 22 21.73 8.86 25.99
N ILE A 23 20.42 8.86 25.91
CA ILE A 23 19.50 8.78 27.04
C ILE A 23 18.59 7.58 26.79
N LEU A 24 18.36 6.80 27.83
CA LEU A 24 17.41 5.69 27.79
C LEU A 24 16.15 6.08 28.54
N VAL A 25 14.99 5.73 28.00
CA VAL A 25 13.73 5.72 28.73
C VAL A 25 13.36 4.25 28.97
N SER A 26 13.29 3.86 30.23
CA SER A 26 13.03 2.48 30.68
C SER A 26 12.27 2.49 32.00
N ASP A 27 11.41 1.49 32.23
CA ASP A 27 10.72 1.30 33.51
C ASP A 27 11.65 0.72 34.59
N ASP A 28 12.78 0.13 34.20
CA ASP A 28 13.89 -0.24 35.08
C ASP A 28 14.91 0.91 35.18
N PRO A 29 15.02 1.62 36.32
CA PRO A 29 16.00 2.68 36.49
C PRO A 29 17.45 2.17 36.52
N ASN A 30 17.69 0.85 36.57
CA ASN A 30 19.01 0.24 36.54
C ASN A 30 19.31 -0.46 35.20
N ASP A 31 18.52 -0.19 34.15
CA ASP A 31 18.72 -0.81 32.84
C ASP A 31 20.15 -0.60 32.31
N THR A 32 20.84 -1.71 32.06
CA THR A 32 22.24 -1.73 31.58
C THR A 32 22.35 -2.08 30.10
N SER A 33 21.28 -1.91 29.33
CA SER A 33 21.28 -2.28 27.92
C SER A 33 22.29 -1.47 27.12
N PRO A 34 22.89 -2.08 26.08
CA PRO A 34 23.85 -1.38 25.25
C PRO A 34 23.17 -0.26 24.44
N VAL A 35 23.95 0.72 24.01
CA VAL A 35 23.48 1.68 23.00
C VAL A 35 23.45 0.96 21.65
N PRO A 36 22.30 0.89 20.93
CA PRO A 36 22.18 0.04 19.75
C PRO A 36 23.17 0.36 18.63
N ASP A 37 23.38 1.64 18.34
CA ASP A 37 24.21 2.09 17.22
C ASP A 37 25.66 2.43 17.63
N ASP A 38 26.02 2.22 18.90
CA ASP A 38 27.37 2.47 19.41
C ASP A 38 27.72 1.53 20.58
N PRO A 39 28.28 0.35 20.32
CA PRO A 39 28.59 -0.64 21.36
C PRO A 39 29.67 -0.17 22.35
N ASN A 40 30.36 0.94 22.09
CA ASN A 40 31.34 1.52 23.00
C ASN A 40 30.75 2.68 23.82
N ALA A 41 29.54 3.12 23.54
CA ALA A 41 28.83 4.14 24.29
C ALA A 41 28.02 3.54 25.45
N SER A 42 27.68 4.40 26.41
CA SER A 42 26.77 4.09 27.51
C SER A 42 25.71 5.18 27.61
N PHE A 43 24.53 4.81 28.09
CA PHE A 43 23.51 5.79 28.45
C PHE A 43 24.01 6.71 29.57
N GLU A 44 23.93 8.03 29.35
CA GLU A 44 24.31 9.03 30.36
C GLU A 44 23.25 9.14 31.46
N TYR A 45 21.99 8.86 31.08
CA TYR A 45 20.84 8.96 31.96
C TYR A 45 19.78 7.92 31.56
N VAL A 46 19.25 7.22 32.55
CA VAL A 46 18.07 6.34 32.41
C VAL A 46 16.91 7.06 33.07
N ALA A 47 15.92 7.45 32.27
CA ALA A 47 14.71 8.12 32.70
C ALA A 47 13.55 7.11 32.80
N ASP A 48 12.71 7.25 33.83
CA ASP A 48 11.46 6.49 33.97
C ASP A 48 10.35 6.94 33.01
N SER A 49 10.56 8.04 32.26
CA SER A 49 9.59 8.61 31.34
C SER A 49 10.23 9.58 30.36
N LEU A 50 9.62 9.73 29.18
CA LEU A 50 10.05 10.71 28.18
C LEU A 50 9.99 12.16 28.71
N LYS A 51 9.03 12.45 29.59
CA LYS A 51 8.93 13.75 30.27
C LYS A 51 10.13 14.04 31.17
N ASN A 52 10.62 13.03 31.89
CA ASN A 52 11.80 13.18 32.75
C ASN A 52 13.09 13.22 31.92
N ALA A 53 13.18 12.48 30.82
CA ALA A 53 14.26 12.64 29.84
C ALA A 53 14.29 14.07 29.28
N TYR A 54 13.14 14.61 28.86
CA TYR A 54 13.05 16.01 28.41
C TYR A 54 13.49 17.01 29.48
N ALA A 55 13.04 16.84 30.73
CA ALA A 55 13.40 17.73 31.83
C ALA A 55 14.91 17.72 32.09
N TYR A 56 15.56 16.55 32.00
CA TYR A 56 17.02 16.41 32.09
C TYR A 56 17.72 17.19 30.97
N ILE A 57 17.34 16.96 29.71
CA ILE A 57 17.94 17.62 28.53
C ILE A 57 17.79 19.14 28.62
N LEU A 58 16.58 19.62 28.95
CA LEU A 58 16.31 21.05 29.05
C LEU A 58 17.13 21.71 30.16
N ASN A 59 17.33 21.02 31.29
CA ASN A 59 18.15 21.52 32.39
C ASN A 59 19.62 21.67 31.94
N GLN A 60 20.18 20.66 31.26
CA GLN A 60 21.54 20.72 30.71
C GLN A 60 21.70 21.88 29.72
N ALA A 61 20.74 22.08 28.81
CA ALA A 61 20.77 23.20 27.86
C ALA A 61 20.75 24.57 28.56
N ASN A 62 19.89 24.73 29.57
CA ASN A 62 19.75 26.00 30.30
C ASN A 62 20.98 26.34 31.15
N GLN A 63 21.57 25.35 31.83
CA GLN A 63 22.77 25.54 32.65
C GLN A 63 23.95 26.06 31.83
N LEU A 64 24.06 25.63 30.57
CA LEU A 64 25.20 25.96 29.73
C LEU A 64 25.05 27.30 29.00
N TYR A 65 23.82 27.70 28.59
CA TYR A 65 23.66 28.85 27.67
C TYR A 65 22.43 29.76 27.89
N ASN A 66 21.78 29.74 29.06
CA ASN A 66 20.62 30.61 29.37
C ASN A 66 19.51 30.53 28.30
N GLY A 67 19.27 29.33 27.77
CA GLY A 67 18.27 29.07 26.72
C GLY A 67 18.12 27.58 26.40
N SER A 68 17.11 27.23 25.60
CA SER A 68 16.75 25.84 25.29
C SER A 68 17.55 25.24 24.12
N THR A 69 18.80 25.65 23.89
CA THR A 69 19.61 25.20 22.75
C THR A 69 20.50 24.01 23.11
N ILE A 70 20.31 22.85 22.48
CA ILE A 70 21.25 21.72 22.66
C ILE A 70 22.57 21.96 21.91
N GLN A 71 23.68 21.51 22.49
CA GLN A 71 25.05 21.84 22.05
C GLN A 71 25.78 20.67 21.38
N GLU A 72 25.18 19.50 21.41
CA GLU A 72 25.67 18.27 20.82
C GLU A 72 24.45 17.46 20.36
N PRO A 73 24.62 16.50 19.43
CA PRO A 73 23.58 15.56 19.07
C PRO A 73 23.12 14.74 20.29
N ILE A 74 21.80 14.53 20.43
CA ILE A 74 21.21 13.73 21.51
C ILE A 74 20.28 12.70 20.89
N THR A 75 20.40 11.44 21.29
CA THR A 75 19.46 10.37 20.96
C THR A 75 18.82 9.85 22.24
N VAL A 76 17.49 9.88 22.28
CA VAL A 76 16.67 9.27 23.32
C VAL A 76 16.14 7.96 22.76
N TYR A 77 16.62 6.83 23.26
CA TYR A 77 16.03 5.52 22.98
C TYR A 77 14.94 5.22 24.02
N ILE A 78 13.84 4.66 23.57
CA ILE A 78 12.68 4.33 24.40
C ILE A 78 12.45 2.84 24.32
N ARG A 79 12.40 2.17 25.47
CA ARG A 79 12.06 0.76 25.55
C ARG A 79 10.55 0.52 25.54
N GLN A 80 10.17 -0.71 25.22
CA GLN A 80 8.80 -1.19 25.28
C GLN A 80 8.23 -0.94 26.67
N SER A 81 7.25 -0.06 26.71
CA SER A 81 6.44 0.26 27.87
C SER A 81 5.18 0.95 27.37
N VAL A 82 4.02 0.55 27.87
CA VAL A 82 2.76 1.24 27.55
C VAL A 82 2.72 2.54 28.34
N PHE A 83 3.18 3.64 27.73
CA PHE A 83 3.19 4.95 28.38
C PHE A 83 1.78 5.55 28.37
N SER A 84 1.23 5.79 29.56
CA SER A 84 -0.08 6.43 29.76
C SER A 84 0.02 7.90 30.17
N ASP A 85 1.08 8.65 29.79
CA ASP A 85 1.10 10.10 30.07
C ASP A 85 0.09 10.80 29.16
N HIS A 86 -1.02 11.20 29.78
CA HIS A 86 -2.15 11.80 29.09
C HIS A 86 -1.96 13.31 28.81
N ASN A 87 -0.78 13.88 29.09
CA ASN A 87 -0.50 15.30 28.83
C ASN A 87 0.39 15.49 27.62
N GLN A 88 0.04 16.45 26.77
CA GLN A 88 0.89 16.84 25.65
C GLN A 88 2.23 17.37 26.14
N LEU A 89 3.32 16.72 25.75
CA LEU A 89 4.68 17.19 25.99
C LEU A 89 5.02 18.31 25.00
N THR A 90 5.38 19.49 25.49
CA THR A 90 5.92 20.57 24.64
C THR A 90 7.44 20.55 24.70
N TRP A 91 8.08 20.16 23.60
CA TRP A 91 9.52 20.05 23.47
C TRP A 91 10.12 21.33 22.91
N ALA A 92 10.96 21.99 23.70
CA ALA A 92 11.65 23.23 23.32
C ALA A 92 13.19 23.10 23.28
N ALA A 93 13.74 21.99 23.76
CA ALA A 93 15.18 21.72 23.76
C ALA A 93 15.64 21.28 22.37
N THR A 94 16.09 22.23 21.56
CA THR A 94 16.29 22.07 20.10
C THR A 94 17.59 22.73 19.65
N SER A 95 18.03 22.49 18.41
CA SER A 95 19.21 23.17 17.88
C SER A 95 19.14 23.34 16.37
N PRO A 96 19.64 24.47 15.83
CA PRO A 96 19.75 24.63 14.38
C PRO A 96 20.89 23.80 13.76
N THR A 97 21.83 23.29 14.56
CA THR A 97 23.04 22.59 14.07
C THR A 97 23.20 21.17 14.61
N HIS A 98 22.41 20.76 15.60
CA HIS A 98 22.47 19.43 16.20
C HIS A 98 21.10 18.78 16.20
N THR A 99 21.06 17.49 15.91
CA THR A 99 19.82 16.72 15.87
C THR A 99 19.46 16.20 17.27
N MET A 100 18.19 16.32 17.62
CA MET A 100 17.59 15.65 18.78
C MET A 100 16.72 14.51 18.26
N LYS A 101 17.09 13.26 18.56
CA LYS A 101 16.34 12.07 18.14
C LYS A 101 15.53 11.48 19.30
N ILE A 102 14.30 11.08 19.01
CA ILE A 102 13.45 10.23 19.85
C ILE A 102 13.17 8.96 19.05
N MET A 103 13.64 7.82 19.53
CA MET A 103 13.61 6.57 18.79
C MET A 103 13.12 5.44 19.68
N ALA A 104 12.37 4.50 19.10
CA ALA A 104 12.19 3.20 19.75
C ALA A 104 13.53 2.46 19.87
N TYR A 105 13.66 1.66 20.92
CA TYR A 105 14.75 0.72 21.06
C TYR A 105 14.55 -0.39 20.00
N PRO A 106 15.60 -0.80 19.26
CA PRO A 106 15.43 -1.77 18.17
C PRO A 106 14.83 -3.11 18.65
N GLY A 107 13.90 -3.65 17.86
CA GLY A 107 13.18 -4.88 18.18
C GLY A 107 12.05 -4.72 19.20
N GLU A 108 11.77 -3.50 19.68
CA GLU A 108 10.76 -3.25 20.70
C GLU A 108 9.60 -2.38 20.19
N GLU A 109 8.35 -2.78 20.48
CA GLU A 109 7.17 -2.00 20.15
C GLU A 109 6.90 -0.91 21.21
N VAL A 110 7.13 0.36 20.87
CA VAL A 110 6.92 1.49 21.77
C VAL A 110 5.58 2.17 21.48
N ILE A 111 4.65 2.11 22.44
CA ILE A 111 3.28 2.61 22.27
C ILE A 111 3.01 3.80 23.20
N PHE A 112 2.60 4.93 22.62
CA PHE A 112 2.01 6.07 23.32
C PHE A 112 0.49 6.02 23.21
N ASN A 113 -0.19 5.78 24.33
CA ASN A 113 -1.65 5.65 24.37
C ASN A 113 -2.30 6.86 25.07
N GLY A 114 -3.17 7.55 24.35
CA GLY A 114 -3.82 8.78 24.81
C GLY A 114 -5.16 8.58 25.52
N GLN A 115 -5.69 7.35 25.58
CA GLN A 115 -6.99 7.03 26.16
C GLN A 115 -6.93 7.09 27.69
N ARG A 116 -7.86 7.85 28.28
CA ARG A 116 -8.00 7.96 29.73
C ARG A 116 -8.94 6.87 30.24
N SER A 117 -8.88 6.60 31.54
CA SER A 117 -9.74 5.60 32.21
C SER A 117 -11.25 5.85 32.07
N ASN A 118 -11.67 7.07 31.74
CA ASN A 118 -13.07 7.44 31.47
C ASN A 118 -13.45 7.34 29.97
N GLY A 119 -12.56 6.82 29.13
CA GLY A 119 -12.72 6.73 27.67
C GLY A 119 -12.51 8.05 26.93
N GLU A 120 -12.19 9.16 27.62
CA GLU A 120 -11.88 10.42 26.94
C GLU A 120 -10.46 10.37 26.38
N LEU A 121 -10.28 10.95 25.20
CA LEU A 121 -8.95 11.03 24.59
C LEU A 121 -8.21 12.30 25.00
N SER A 122 -6.89 12.18 25.06
CA SER A 122 -6.00 13.33 25.24
C SER A 122 -5.88 14.15 23.95
N GLY A 123 -5.64 15.46 24.09
CA GLY A 123 -5.61 16.39 22.95
C GLY A 123 -4.50 16.10 21.94
N GLY A 124 -3.31 15.75 22.43
CA GLY A 124 -2.20 15.17 21.67
C GLY A 124 -1.02 14.82 22.54
N TRP A 125 -0.03 14.13 21.98
CA TRP A 125 1.08 13.57 22.77
C TRP A 125 2.33 14.45 22.73
N LEU A 126 2.68 15.02 21.57
CA LEU A 126 3.89 15.82 21.40
C LEU A 126 3.66 17.12 20.61
N LYS A 127 4.32 18.18 21.05
CA LYS A 127 4.40 19.46 20.36
C LYS A 127 5.85 19.92 20.28
N ILE A 128 6.34 20.18 19.07
CA ILE A 128 7.65 20.77 18.82
C ILE A 128 7.49 22.27 18.57
N HIS A 129 8.15 23.11 19.38
CA HIS A 129 8.01 24.55 19.26
C HIS A 129 9.27 25.29 19.69
N SER A 130 9.91 26.01 18.77
CA SER A 130 11.01 26.95 19.08
C SER A 130 11.02 28.10 18.07
N PRO A 131 10.19 29.14 18.27
CA PRO A 131 10.04 30.25 17.34
C PRO A 131 11.37 30.91 16.96
N GLY A 132 11.51 31.25 15.68
CA GLY A 132 12.62 32.05 15.16
C GLY A 132 13.90 31.28 14.87
N ARG A 133 13.93 29.94 15.00
CA ARG A 133 15.10 29.12 14.66
C ARG A 133 14.72 27.70 14.22
N ALA A 134 15.64 27.00 13.56
CA ALA A 134 15.46 25.59 13.22
C ALA A 134 15.45 24.70 14.48
N THR A 135 14.65 23.64 14.42
CA THR A 135 14.41 22.75 15.56
C THR A 135 15.18 21.43 15.47
N ASN A 136 15.32 20.86 14.26
CA ASN A 136 16.13 19.66 14.00
C ASN A 136 15.78 18.46 14.91
N VAL A 137 14.48 18.16 15.02
CA VAL A 137 13.97 17.03 15.81
C VAL A 137 13.67 15.84 14.89
N TRP A 138 14.10 14.65 15.29
CA TRP A 138 13.86 13.40 14.59
C TRP A 138 13.03 12.46 15.48
N ILE A 139 11.97 11.87 14.94
CA ILE A 139 11.09 10.93 15.65
C ILE A 139 10.92 9.67 14.79
N GLU A 140 11.27 8.51 15.34
CA GLU A 140 11.26 7.26 14.57
C GLU A 140 10.90 6.00 15.36
N GLY A 141 10.18 5.09 14.70
CA GLY A 141 9.92 3.73 15.19
C GLY A 141 8.87 3.64 16.30
N ILE A 142 8.05 4.66 16.53
CA ILE A 142 7.06 4.66 17.62
C ILE A 142 5.63 4.51 17.11
N THR A 143 4.77 3.95 17.96
CA THR A 143 3.32 3.87 17.76
C THR A 143 2.62 4.92 18.63
N VAL A 144 1.68 5.65 18.05
CA VAL A 144 0.85 6.66 18.73
C VAL A 144 -0.62 6.33 18.49
N GLU A 145 -1.38 6.15 19.58
CA GLU A 145 -2.77 5.72 19.50
C GLU A 145 -3.71 6.41 20.49
N TYR A 146 -5.00 6.47 20.13
CA TYR A 146 -6.07 7.01 20.98
C TYR A 146 -5.84 8.45 21.44
N PHE A 147 -5.46 9.33 20.51
CA PHE A 147 -5.43 10.78 20.73
C PHE A 147 -6.44 11.51 19.84
N MET A 148 -6.85 12.70 20.25
CA MET A 148 -7.59 13.59 19.36
C MET A 148 -6.70 14.03 18.19
N ASN A 149 -5.49 14.51 18.46
CA ASN A 149 -4.47 14.86 17.46
C ASN A 149 -3.15 14.25 17.92
N ALA A 150 -2.22 13.85 17.05
CA ALA A 150 -0.99 13.20 17.52
C ALA A 150 0.14 14.21 17.78
N ILE A 151 0.75 14.72 16.70
CA ILE A 151 1.93 15.59 16.73
C ILE A 151 1.57 16.99 16.23
N SER A 152 2.13 18.01 16.89
CA SER A 152 2.06 19.40 16.42
C SER A 152 3.46 19.98 16.18
N LEU A 153 3.77 20.32 14.94
CA LEU A 153 4.94 21.12 14.57
C LEU A 153 4.55 22.59 14.50
N GLY A 154 5.03 23.37 15.47
CA GLY A 154 4.69 24.78 15.62
C GLY A 154 3.53 25.05 16.59
N LYS A 155 2.88 26.20 16.45
CA LYS A 155 1.81 26.66 17.36
C LYS A 155 0.50 26.81 16.60
N SER A 156 -0.54 26.12 17.06
CA SER A 156 -1.92 26.32 16.59
C SER A 156 -2.32 27.80 16.74
N VAL A 157 -2.75 28.41 15.64
CA VAL A 157 -3.28 29.77 15.59
C VAL A 157 -4.81 29.66 15.59
N LYS A 158 -5.50 30.39 16.47
CA LYS A 158 -6.98 30.38 16.47
C LYS A 158 -7.51 31.20 15.29
N ASP A 159 -8.43 30.62 14.53
CA ASP A 159 -9.21 31.31 13.49
C ASP A 159 -10.02 32.50 14.03
N SER A 160 -10.24 32.61 15.34
CA SER A 160 -11.03 33.71 15.92
C SER A 160 -10.38 35.11 15.82
N ILE A 161 -9.21 35.27 15.18
CA ILE A 161 -8.60 36.58 14.89
C ILE A 161 -9.20 37.21 13.61
N TYR A 162 -10.02 36.48 12.84
CA TYR A 162 -10.63 37.00 11.60
C TYR A 162 -11.80 37.99 11.82
N GLY A 163 -12.22 38.23 13.07
CA GLY A 163 -13.35 39.11 13.39
C GLY A 163 -13.02 40.24 14.37
N ALA A 164 -13.21 41.48 13.92
CA ALA A 164 -13.46 42.71 14.69
C ALA A 164 -12.31 43.68 15.05
N ASP A 165 -11.03 43.39 14.81
CA ASP A 165 -9.97 44.39 15.02
C ASP A 165 -8.85 44.28 13.98
N SER A 166 -8.90 45.14 12.96
CA SER A 166 -7.90 45.22 11.90
C SER A 166 -6.52 45.68 12.37
N THR A 167 -6.35 46.02 13.65
CA THR A 167 -5.10 46.51 14.23
C THR A 167 -4.36 45.48 15.10
N LYS A 168 -4.91 44.27 15.28
CA LYS A 168 -4.32 43.18 16.09
C LYS A 168 -4.02 41.91 15.30
N PHE A 169 -3.42 42.04 14.12
CA PHE A 169 -3.10 40.90 13.27
C PHE A 169 -1.74 40.26 13.60
N TYR A 170 -1.77 39.12 14.29
CA TYR A 170 -0.60 38.24 14.59
C TYR A 170 -0.29 37.23 13.46
N ILE A 171 -0.82 37.43 12.24
CA ILE A 171 -0.48 36.57 11.09
C ILE A 171 0.75 37.12 10.33
N TYR A 172 1.23 38.32 10.65
CA TYR A 172 2.51 38.87 10.14
C TYR A 172 3.74 38.52 10.97
N ASP A 173 3.61 37.64 11.96
CA ASP A 173 4.80 37.10 12.62
C ASP A 173 5.53 36.18 11.62
N THR A 174 6.46 36.74 10.87
CA THR A 174 7.32 36.00 9.94
C THR A 174 8.27 35.03 10.66
N THR A 175 8.23 34.98 11.99
CA THR A 175 9.04 34.01 12.72
C THR A 175 8.45 32.61 12.55
N MET A 176 9.20 31.81 11.78
CA MET A 176 9.04 30.37 11.65
C MET A 176 8.89 29.71 13.03
N ALA A 177 7.93 28.80 13.19
CA ALA A 177 7.61 28.15 14.45
C ALA A 177 8.45 26.89 14.72
N SER A 178 8.79 26.14 13.67
CA SER A 178 9.71 24.98 13.69
C SER A 178 10.23 24.68 12.28
N SER A 179 11.36 23.96 12.15
CA SER A 179 11.85 23.47 10.85
C SER A 179 12.90 22.38 10.95
N HIS A 180 13.14 21.69 9.83
CA HIS A 180 14.11 20.61 9.71
C HIS A 180 13.80 19.43 10.62
N ASN A 181 12.52 19.18 10.90
CA ASN A 181 12.12 18.02 11.67
C ASN A 181 11.84 16.83 10.75
N THR A 182 12.11 15.62 11.25
CA THR A 182 11.84 14.37 10.55
C THR A 182 10.93 13.50 11.41
N ILE A 183 9.82 13.07 10.84
CA ILE A 183 8.89 12.10 11.44
C ILE A 183 8.90 10.90 10.51
N LYS A 184 9.54 9.81 10.93
CA LYS A 184 9.85 8.69 10.05
C LYS A 184 9.46 7.33 10.63
N ASN A 185 8.91 6.42 9.82
CA ASN A 185 8.65 5.03 10.22
C ASN A 185 7.88 4.92 11.55
N ASN A 186 6.88 5.78 11.76
CA ASN A 186 5.99 5.73 12.92
C ASN A 186 4.62 5.19 12.52
N ILE A 187 3.88 4.65 13.48
CA ILE A 187 2.50 4.21 13.31
C ILE A 187 1.59 5.17 14.08
N PHE A 188 0.64 5.80 13.40
CA PHE A 188 -0.44 6.60 13.99
C PHE A 188 -1.74 5.85 13.78
N ARG A 189 -2.34 5.32 14.86
CA ARG A 189 -3.58 4.55 14.74
C ARG A 189 -4.67 4.98 15.71
N PHE A 190 -5.92 4.80 15.33
CA PHE A 190 -7.06 5.13 16.19
C PHE A 190 -7.03 6.58 16.70
N ILE A 191 -6.79 7.53 15.78
CA ILE A 191 -6.73 8.95 16.08
C ILE A 191 -8.06 9.59 15.68
N GLY A 192 -8.60 10.49 16.50
CA GLY A 192 -9.82 11.22 16.19
C GLY A 192 -10.99 10.96 17.14
N SER A 193 -12.12 11.63 16.90
CA SER A 193 -13.25 11.62 17.84
C SER A 193 -14.06 10.33 17.84
N GLU A 194 -13.92 9.45 16.83
CA GLU A 194 -14.56 8.13 16.82
C GLU A 194 -14.23 7.31 18.09
N TRP A 195 -13.00 7.46 18.58
CA TRP A 195 -12.50 6.73 19.74
C TRP A 195 -12.71 7.47 21.06
N ASN A 196 -13.39 8.63 21.03
CA ASN A 196 -13.55 9.50 22.17
C ASN A 196 -14.93 9.39 22.79
N SER A 197 -15.01 9.06 24.08
CA SER A 197 -16.29 9.02 24.79
C SER A 197 -16.98 10.38 24.93
N LYS A 198 -16.28 11.48 24.63
CA LYS A 198 -16.82 12.84 24.68
C LYS A 198 -17.57 13.22 23.38
N PRO A 199 -18.90 13.43 23.44
CA PRO A 199 -19.72 13.69 22.25
C PRO A 199 -19.46 15.08 21.64
N ASN A 200 -19.72 15.22 20.35
CA ASN A 200 -19.58 16.47 19.57
C ASN A 200 -18.18 17.11 19.64
N SER A 201 -17.16 16.30 19.91
CA SER A 201 -15.77 16.69 19.73
C SER A 201 -15.29 16.29 18.34
N TYR A 202 -14.21 16.87 17.84
CA TYR A 202 -13.62 16.48 16.57
C TYR A 202 -12.14 16.85 16.54
N ALA A 203 -11.38 16.07 15.78
CA ALA A 203 -9.96 16.26 15.54
C ALA A 203 -9.66 16.98 14.23
N PHE A 204 -8.41 17.43 14.07
CA PHE A 204 -7.94 18.13 12.88
C PHE A 204 -6.83 17.39 12.14
N SER A 205 -5.90 16.77 12.86
CA SER A 205 -4.77 16.10 12.21
C SER A 205 -4.06 15.08 13.09
N ALA A 206 -3.55 14.00 12.51
CA ALA A 206 -2.50 13.22 13.16
C ALA A 206 -1.20 14.04 13.25
N ILE A 207 -0.68 14.54 12.13
CA ILE A 207 0.47 15.46 12.10
C ILE A 207 0.01 16.84 11.63
N GLY A 208 -0.07 17.78 12.56
CA GLY A 208 -0.38 19.18 12.28
C GLY A 208 0.88 20.00 12.15
N VAL A 209 1.04 20.70 11.03
CA VAL A 209 2.20 21.55 10.74
C VAL A 209 1.70 22.98 10.54
N THR A 210 2.19 23.90 11.37
CA THR A 210 1.76 25.30 11.33
C THR A 210 2.98 26.22 11.34
N ARG A 211 3.05 27.14 10.36
CA ARG A 211 4.16 28.10 10.21
C ARG A 211 5.53 27.41 10.28
N SER A 212 5.66 26.25 9.62
CA SER A 212 6.86 25.42 9.71
C SER A 212 7.33 24.99 8.33
N GLN A 213 8.63 24.80 8.18
CA GLN A 213 9.26 24.58 6.87
C GLN A 213 10.33 23.50 6.89
N HIS A 214 10.67 22.94 5.74
CA HIS A 214 11.74 21.93 5.60
C HIS A 214 11.54 20.72 6.52
N ASN A 215 10.31 20.32 6.78
CA ASN A 215 10.02 19.10 7.54
C ASN A 215 9.82 17.93 6.59
N VAL A 216 10.21 16.74 7.04
CA VAL A 216 10.11 15.49 6.29
C VAL A 216 9.21 14.52 7.07
N ILE A 217 8.16 14.04 6.43
CA ILE A 217 7.23 13.03 6.96
C ILE A 217 7.33 11.82 6.03
N ASP A 218 8.05 10.79 6.46
CA ASP A 218 8.54 9.72 5.57
C ASP A 218 8.24 8.32 6.11
N GLY A 219 7.64 7.45 5.31
CA GLY A 219 7.53 6.03 5.69
C GLY A 219 6.57 5.74 6.85
N ASN A 220 5.69 6.67 7.24
CA ASN A 220 4.76 6.47 8.36
C ASN A 220 3.48 5.75 7.93
N ILE A 221 2.85 5.06 8.87
CA ILE A 221 1.56 4.40 8.72
C ILE A 221 0.50 5.20 9.48
N PHE A 222 -0.60 5.51 8.83
CA PHE A 222 -1.77 6.17 9.40
C PHE A 222 -2.97 5.24 9.23
N TYR A 223 -3.44 4.64 10.32
CA TYR A 223 -4.48 3.62 10.30
C TYR A 223 -5.69 4.05 11.13
N ARG A 224 -6.86 4.20 10.51
CA ARG A 224 -8.12 4.55 11.21
C ARG A 224 -8.05 5.91 11.91
N LEU A 225 -7.94 6.95 11.09
CA LEU A 225 -7.98 8.36 11.49
C LEU A 225 -9.40 8.88 11.28
N GLU A 226 -10.25 8.74 12.30
CA GLU A 226 -11.70 8.84 12.14
C GLU A 226 -12.33 9.82 13.14
N ASN A 227 -13.21 10.68 12.64
CA ASN A 227 -14.09 11.51 13.44
C ASN A 227 -15.55 11.06 13.29
N ASP A 228 -16.25 10.76 14.39
CA ASP A 228 -17.71 10.54 14.43
C ASP A 228 -18.53 11.82 14.14
N TYR A 229 -17.92 12.99 14.31
CA TYR A 229 -18.51 14.31 14.09
C TYR A 229 -17.57 15.19 13.26
N LYS A 230 -18.09 15.83 12.20
CA LYS A 230 -17.27 16.54 11.19
C LYS A 230 -16.16 15.64 10.60
N LEU A 231 -16.56 14.50 10.06
CA LEU A 231 -15.73 13.51 9.35
C LEU A 231 -14.57 14.14 8.54
N GLY A 232 -14.89 15.09 7.66
CA GLY A 232 -13.95 15.70 6.71
C GLY A 232 -12.95 16.70 7.32
N ALA A 233 -12.92 16.85 8.64
CA ALA A 233 -12.02 17.79 9.32
C ALA A 233 -10.69 17.16 9.77
N LEU A 234 -10.61 15.83 9.86
CA LEU A 234 -9.41 15.11 10.28
C LEU A 234 -8.57 14.70 9.07
N HIS A 235 -7.27 14.96 9.15
CA HIS A 235 -6.30 14.67 8.11
C HIS A 235 -5.13 13.86 8.68
N ALA A 236 -4.46 13.03 7.87
CA ALA A 236 -3.21 12.41 8.28
C ALA A 236 -2.12 13.48 8.45
N VAL A 237 -1.97 14.35 7.45
CA VAL A 237 -1.04 15.47 7.49
C VAL A 237 -1.74 16.77 7.09
N TYR A 238 -1.62 17.80 7.92
CA TYR A 238 -2.24 19.10 7.69
C TYR A 238 -1.22 20.23 7.79
N PHE A 239 -0.87 20.81 6.65
CA PHE A 239 -0.02 22.00 6.53
C PHE A 239 -0.87 23.25 6.53
N ALA A 240 -0.65 24.14 7.50
CA ALA A 240 -1.45 25.34 7.69
C ALA A 240 -0.59 26.59 7.86
N HIS A 241 -1.13 27.72 7.41
CA HIS A 241 -0.68 29.07 7.71
C HIS A 241 0.81 29.30 7.41
N GLY A 242 1.21 29.26 6.13
CA GLY A 242 2.58 29.55 5.73
C GLY A 242 3.54 28.39 6.00
N SER A 243 3.08 27.15 5.87
CA SER A 243 3.94 25.98 6.01
C SER A 243 4.51 25.60 4.64
N ILE A 244 5.81 25.83 4.45
CA ILE A 244 6.44 25.84 3.12
C ILE A 244 7.60 24.85 2.99
N ASN A 245 7.89 24.35 1.79
CA ASN A 245 9.04 23.48 1.52
C ASN A 245 9.08 22.24 2.41
N ASN A 246 7.94 21.60 2.68
CA ASN A 246 7.87 20.34 3.43
C ASN A 246 7.65 19.17 2.48
N GLU A 247 8.10 17.99 2.90
CA GLU A 247 8.00 16.74 2.13
C GLU A 247 7.18 15.71 2.90
N VAL A 248 6.24 15.08 2.20
CA VAL A 248 5.43 13.96 2.68
C VAL A 248 5.60 12.83 1.69
N ARG A 249 6.30 11.75 2.08
CA ARG A 249 6.63 10.69 1.13
C ARG A 249 6.59 9.29 1.72
N ASN A 250 6.33 8.31 0.86
CA ASN A 250 6.31 6.88 1.23
C ASN A 250 5.39 6.55 2.42
N ASN A 251 4.37 7.38 2.70
CA ASN A 251 3.47 7.12 3.82
C ASN A 251 2.28 6.28 3.34
N TYR A 252 1.79 5.41 4.22
CA TYR A 252 0.55 4.66 4.05
C TYR A 252 -0.56 5.29 4.90
N VAL A 253 -1.68 5.64 4.29
CA VAL A 253 -2.88 6.16 4.98
C VAL A 253 -4.06 5.29 4.62
N THR A 254 -4.76 4.74 5.61
CA THR A 254 -6.00 4.02 5.39
C THR A 254 -7.08 4.38 6.40
N LEU A 255 -8.34 4.40 5.96
CA LEU A 255 -9.51 4.79 6.74
C LEU A 255 -9.34 6.15 7.43
N CYS A 256 -8.97 7.18 6.67
CA CYS A 256 -8.94 8.57 7.12
C CYS A 256 -10.25 9.29 6.71
N SER A 257 -11.03 9.76 7.69
CA SER A 257 -12.38 10.29 7.45
C SER A 257 -12.44 11.62 6.69
N GLY A 258 -11.35 12.39 6.70
CA GLY A 258 -11.14 13.54 5.83
C GLY A 258 -9.99 13.30 4.85
N ASP A 259 -9.79 14.23 3.92
CA ASP A 259 -8.77 14.08 2.87
C ASP A 259 -7.40 13.83 3.53
N ALA A 260 -6.69 12.78 3.13
CA ALA A 260 -5.51 12.32 3.87
C ALA A 260 -4.47 13.43 4.05
N PHE A 261 -4.26 14.24 3.02
CA PHE A 261 -3.32 15.34 3.02
C PHE A 261 -4.01 16.68 2.76
N ARG A 262 -3.67 17.69 3.55
CA ARG A 262 -4.22 19.04 3.37
C ARG A 262 -3.16 20.13 3.42
N VAL A 263 -3.24 21.07 2.49
CA VAL A 263 -2.56 22.36 2.55
C VAL A 263 -3.55 23.49 2.79
N ARG A 264 -3.11 24.53 3.51
CA ARG A 264 -3.94 25.69 3.86
C ARG A 264 -3.13 26.96 4.00
N ASP A 265 -3.70 28.06 3.53
CA ASP A 265 -3.26 29.45 3.75
C ASP A 265 -1.75 29.64 3.50
N ARG A 266 -1.33 29.94 2.26
CA ARG A 266 0.09 30.21 1.91
C ARG A 266 1.06 29.05 2.13
N SER A 267 0.58 27.81 2.11
CA SER A 267 1.45 26.65 2.35
C SER A 267 2.09 26.18 1.04
N HIS A 268 3.02 26.99 0.55
CA HIS A 268 3.67 26.85 -0.76
C HIS A 268 4.75 25.78 -0.83
N ASP A 269 5.05 25.34 -2.06
CA ASP A 269 6.25 24.56 -2.41
C ASP A 269 6.40 23.27 -1.61
N ASN A 270 5.29 22.61 -1.26
CA ASN A 270 5.30 21.33 -0.56
C ASN A 270 5.29 20.16 -1.55
N VAL A 271 5.86 19.02 -1.15
CA VAL A 271 5.95 17.83 -2.01
C VAL A 271 5.24 16.66 -1.35
N PHE A 272 4.39 15.96 -2.11
CA PHE A 272 3.75 14.72 -1.72
C PHE A 272 4.12 13.64 -2.74
N GLU A 273 4.93 12.67 -2.34
CA GLU A 273 5.54 11.72 -3.27
C GLU A 273 5.42 10.27 -2.80
N ASN A 274 5.04 9.35 -3.70
CA ASN A 274 4.99 7.92 -3.42
C ASN A 274 4.14 7.54 -2.20
N ASN A 275 3.12 8.34 -1.83
CA ASN A 275 2.23 7.98 -0.74
C ASN A 275 1.15 7.03 -1.24
N TYR A 276 0.76 6.07 -0.40
CA TYR A 276 -0.36 5.18 -0.63
C TYR A 276 -1.51 5.55 0.31
N VAL A 277 -2.61 6.03 -0.27
CA VAL A 277 -3.83 6.42 0.44
C VAL A 277 -4.94 5.47 0.03
N ASP A 278 -5.57 4.81 1.00
CA ASP A 278 -6.55 3.76 0.76
C ASP A 278 -7.84 4.02 1.52
N GLN A 279 -8.99 3.91 0.84
CA GLN A 279 -10.33 4.10 1.38
C GLN A 279 -10.42 5.31 2.32
N SER A 280 -9.89 6.45 1.85
CA SER A 280 -9.65 7.62 2.68
C SER A 280 -10.01 8.90 1.93
N GLY A 281 -10.47 9.88 2.68
CA GLY A 281 -10.79 11.19 2.12
C GLY A 281 -12.28 11.44 1.90
N ALA A 282 -12.68 12.69 2.05
CA ALA A 282 -14.06 13.09 1.82
C ALA A 282 -14.30 13.36 0.33
N ASN A 283 -13.36 14.07 -0.29
CA ASN A 283 -13.43 14.51 -1.67
C ASN A 283 -12.16 14.16 -2.48
N GLY A 284 -11.16 13.55 -1.85
CA GLY A 284 -9.94 13.09 -2.48
C GLY A 284 -8.87 12.71 -1.45
N PHE A 285 -7.74 12.20 -1.93
CA PHE A 285 -6.59 11.89 -1.07
C PHE A 285 -5.82 13.16 -0.64
N PHE A 286 -5.95 14.25 -1.41
CA PHE A 286 -5.32 15.55 -1.16
C PHE A 286 -6.35 16.67 -1.31
N SER A 287 -6.27 17.70 -0.47
CA SER A 287 -7.04 18.94 -0.67
C SER A 287 -6.30 20.21 -0.28
N GLU A 288 -6.78 21.31 -0.82
CA GLU A 288 -6.44 22.66 -0.40
C GLU A 288 -7.61 23.32 0.31
N TRP A 289 -7.31 24.13 1.34
CA TRP A 289 -8.30 24.98 1.98
C TRP A 289 -7.79 26.42 2.18
N TYR A 290 -8.63 27.40 1.85
CA TYR A 290 -8.48 28.80 2.24
C TYR A 290 -9.88 29.46 2.33
N ASN A 291 -9.96 30.61 3.00
CA ASN A 291 -11.16 31.40 3.18
C ASN A 291 -11.21 32.57 2.18
N THR A 292 -12.03 32.43 1.15
CA THR A 292 -12.28 33.44 0.10
C THR A 292 -12.88 34.75 0.61
N ASN A 293 -13.54 34.74 1.77
CA ASN A 293 -14.18 35.92 2.37
C ASN A 293 -13.27 36.71 3.32
N ALA A 294 -12.04 36.22 3.58
CA ALA A 294 -11.11 36.89 4.47
C ALA A 294 -10.39 38.02 3.73
N ASN A 295 -10.78 39.28 4.01
CA ASN A 295 -10.39 40.44 3.21
C ASN A 295 -8.88 40.59 2.87
N TYR A 296 -7.90 40.04 3.61
CA TYR A 296 -6.46 40.17 3.26
C TYR A 296 -5.49 39.09 3.81
N LEU A 297 -5.96 37.94 4.33
CA LEU A 297 -5.09 37.06 5.17
C LEU A 297 -5.17 35.56 4.92
N SER A 298 -6.06 35.14 4.04
CA SER A 298 -6.18 33.77 3.58
C SER A 298 -6.04 33.82 2.07
N GLU A 299 -5.03 33.13 1.56
CA GLU A 299 -4.74 33.06 0.14
C GLU A 299 -4.34 31.63 -0.20
N PRO A 300 -4.55 31.22 -1.47
CA PRO A 300 -4.17 29.89 -1.92
C PRO A 300 -2.66 29.67 -1.79
N SER A 301 -2.34 28.41 -1.64
CA SER A 301 -1.00 27.84 -1.72
C SER A 301 -0.61 27.73 -3.20
N ASN A 302 0.68 27.53 -3.46
CA ASN A 302 1.23 27.51 -4.82
C ASN A 302 2.47 26.63 -4.83
N GLY A 303 2.79 26.00 -5.95
CA GLY A 303 4.00 25.19 -6.09
C GLY A 303 3.95 23.82 -5.40
N THR A 304 2.80 23.36 -4.93
CA THR A 304 2.67 22.01 -4.37
C THR A 304 2.81 20.95 -5.47
N ILE A 305 3.64 19.95 -5.25
CA ILE A 305 3.92 18.85 -6.19
C ILE A 305 3.31 17.56 -5.65
N LEU A 306 2.55 16.83 -6.48
CA LEU A 306 2.02 15.50 -6.17
C LEU A 306 2.58 14.48 -7.18
N ASN A 307 3.52 13.62 -6.80
CA ASN A 307 4.16 12.64 -7.70
C ASN A 307 3.91 11.21 -7.25
N ASN A 308 3.57 10.31 -8.18
CA ASN A 308 3.53 8.86 -7.95
C ASN A 308 2.71 8.40 -6.74
N ASN A 309 1.72 9.18 -6.31
CA ASN A 309 0.83 8.79 -5.22
C ASN A 309 -0.24 7.82 -5.74
N THR A 310 -0.63 6.87 -4.90
CA THR A 310 -1.75 5.97 -5.16
C THR A 310 -2.87 6.30 -4.19
N GLY A 311 -4.11 6.51 -4.68
CA GLY A 311 -5.22 6.99 -3.87
C GLY A 311 -6.54 6.29 -4.21
N THR A 312 -7.24 5.73 -3.21
CA THR A 312 -8.63 5.27 -3.35
C THR A 312 -9.53 6.03 -2.35
N PHE A 313 -10.65 6.56 -2.83
CA PHE A 313 -11.56 7.41 -2.06
C PHE A 313 -12.98 7.33 -2.62
N PRO A 314 -14.05 7.67 -1.87
CA PRO A 314 -14.04 8.31 -0.55
C PRO A 314 -13.80 7.32 0.60
N TYR A 315 -13.53 7.88 1.78
CA TYR A 315 -13.71 7.20 3.06
C TYR A 315 -15.14 6.63 3.11
N PRO A 316 -15.33 5.34 3.43
CA PRO A 316 -16.62 4.71 3.18
C PRO A 316 -17.76 5.24 4.06
N GLY A 317 -17.47 5.79 5.25
CA GLY A 317 -18.48 6.49 6.07
C GLY A 317 -18.92 7.85 5.50
N TRP A 318 -18.39 8.29 4.35
CA TRP A 318 -18.74 9.55 3.71
C TRP A 318 -19.97 9.44 2.81
N VAL A 319 -21.15 9.67 3.39
CA VAL A 319 -22.44 9.53 2.69
C VAL A 319 -22.80 10.68 1.73
N ASN A 320 -22.07 11.80 1.77
CA ASN A 320 -22.34 12.98 0.93
C ASN A 320 -21.30 13.13 -0.19
N PHE A 321 -20.91 12.01 -0.80
CA PHE A 321 -20.00 12.02 -1.93
C PHE A 321 -20.67 12.66 -3.16
N ASN A 322 -19.96 13.56 -3.83
CA ASN A 322 -20.39 14.07 -5.13
C ASN A 322 -19.58 13.35 -6.21
N PRO A 323 -20.20 12.46 -7.02
CA PRO A 323 -19.51 11.67 -8.03
C PRO A 323 -18.99 12.49 -9.22
N ASN A 324 -19.38 13.77 -9.31
CA ASN A 324 -18.84 14.71 -10.31
C ASN A 324 -17.63 15.50 -9.78
N ILE A 325 -17.16 15.18 -8.56
CA ILE A 325 -15.84 15.60 -8.13
C ILE A 325 -14.85 14.75 -8.92
N GLU A 326 -14.44 15.24 -10.09
CA GLU A 326 -13.04 15.02 -10.50
C GLU A 326 -12.16 15.54 -9.35
N MET A 327 -10.88 15.21 -9.25
CA MET A 327 -9.98 16.03 -8.43
C MET A 327 -9.91 17.45 -9.07
N THR A 328 -10.99 18.22 -8.99
CA THR A 328 -11.18 19.52 -9.60
C THR A 328 -10.62 20.48 -8.60
N LEU A 329 -9.34 20.76 -8.79
CA LEU A 329 -8.58 21.70 -7.98
C LEU A 329 -8.80 23.11 -8.53
N TRP A 330 -10.06 23.48 -8.70
CA TRP A 330 -10.48 24.60 -9.52
C TRP A 330 -11.33 25.58 -8.72
N ASP A 331 -10.78 26.78 -8.48
CA ASP A 331 -11.58 27.98 -8.25
C ASP A 331 -11.87 28.64 -9.60
N SER A 332 -13.14 28.65 -10.00
CA SER A 332 -13.59 29.20 -11.28
C SER A 332 -13.47 30.72 -11.37
N GLU A 333 -13.11 31.39 -10.28
CA GLU A 333 -13.11 32.85 -10.20
C GLU A 333 -11.72 33.48 -10.39
N ASN A 334 -10.61 32.72 -10.31
CA ASN A 334 -9.26 33.31 -10.47
C ASN A 334 -8.15 32.34 -10.97
N PRO A 335 -7.98 32.17 -12.30
CA PRO A 335 -7.01 31.23 -12.89
C PRO A 335 -5.52 31.60 -12.72
N ALA A 336 -5.18 32.71 -12.04
CA ALA A 336 -3.80 33.16 -11.81
C ALA A 336 -3.21 32.70 -10.47
N MET A 337 -3.97 31.99 -9.63
CA MET A 337 -3.54 31.54 -8.29
C MET A 337 -3.67 30.02 -8.10
N ASN A 338 -3.46 29.24 -9.15
CA ASN A 338 -3.61 27.80 -9.10
C ASN A 338 -2.42 27.15 -8.35
N THR A 339 -2.71 26.26 -7.41
CA THR A 339 -1.81 25.13 -7.11
C THR A 339 -1.57 24.38 -8.43
N ASN A 340 -0.38 24.57 -9.02
CA ASN A 340 0.02 23.86 -10.23
C ASN A 340 0.37 22.41 -9.87
N TYR A 341 -0.59 21.51 -10.09
CA TYR A 341 -0.36 20.06 -10.02
C TYR A 341 0.51 19.65 -11.21
N SER A 342 1.82 19.59 -10.97
CA SER A 342 2.86 19.40 -11.99
C SER A 342 3.43 17.97 -12.03
N GLY A 343 2.84 17.05 -11.27
CA GLY A 343 3.39 15.72 -11.10
C GLY A 343 2.78 14.63 -11.97
N SER A 344 3.63 13.72 -12.43
CA SER A 344 3.25 12.54 -13.21
C SER A 344 3.11 11.28 -12.32
N GLY A 345 2.45 10.24 -12.85
CA GLY A 345 2.46 8.89 -12.28
C GLY A 345 1.50 8.62 -11.10
N ASN A 346 0.67 9.59 -10.71
CA ASN A 346 -0.37 9.32 -9.70
C ASN A 346 -1.44 8.36 -10.26
N PHE A 347 -1.88 7.40 -9.45
CA PHE A 347 -3.01 6.51 -9.75
C PHE A 347 -4.10 6.75 -8.73
N VAL A 348 -5.26 7.18 -9.19
CA VAL A 348 -6.30 7.68 -8.30
C VAL A 348 -7.65 7.17 -8.77
N GLU A 349 -8.26 6.33 -7.95
CA GLU A 349 -9.61 5.82 -8.18
C GLU A 349 -10.58 6.51 -7.22
N GLY A 350 -11.49 7.29 -7.81
CA GLY A 350 -12.48 8.08 -7.09
C GLY A 350 -13.88 7.52 -7.31
N GLY A 351 -14.58 7.21 -6.22
CA GLY A 351 -15.92 6.66 -6.25
C GLY A 351 -16.13 5.70 -5.07
N PRO A 352 -17.38 5.54 -4.57
CA PRO A 352 -17.67 4.48 -3.63
C PRO A 352 -17.33 3.14 -4.27
N ILE A 353 -16.51 2.35 -3.58
CA ILE A 353 -16.20 0.98 -3.98
C ILE A 353 -17.47 0.15 -3.79
N GLU A 354 -17.93 -0.52 -4.86
CA GLU A 354 -19.17 -1.31 -4.79
C GLU A 354 -18.91 -2.69 -4.21
N CYS A 355 -17.75 -3.27 -4.52
CA CYS A 355 -17.37 -4.56 -4.00
C CYS A 355 -15.87 -4.72 -3.81
N GLU A 356 -15.48 -5.61 -2.91
CA GLU A 356 -14.10 -6.00 -2.67
C GLU A 356 -14.03 -7.50 -2.49
N GLU A 357 -13.06 -8.14 -3.12
CA GLU A 357 -12.73 -9.55 -2.93
C GLU A 357 -11.21 -9.74 -2.87
N ILE A 358 -10.80 -10.83 -2.24
CA ILE A 358 -9.41 -11.25 -2.23
C ILE A 358 -9.17 -12.09 -3.47
N GLY A 359 -8.28 -11.63 -4.32
CA GLY A 359 -7.90 -12.33 -5.55
C GLY A 359 -6.72 -13.28 -5.38
N GLY A 360 -6.08 -13.33 -4.22
CA GLY A 360 -4.91 -14.16 -3.97
C GLY A 360 -4.06 -13.59 -2.83
N THR A 361 -3.35 -14.46 -2.13
CA THR A 361 -2.46 -14.12 -1.02
C THR A 361 -1.21 -14.95 -1.07
N ALA A 362 -0.07 -14.37 -0.71
CA ALA A 362 1.20 -15.06 -0.65
C ALA A 362 2.09 -14.46 0.44
N THR A 363 3.11 -15.19 0.86
CA THR A 363 4.08 -14.75 1.86
C THR A 363 5.51 -15.06 1.43
N GLY A 364 6.47 -14.41 2.08
CA GLY A 364 7.88 -14.72 1.94
C GLY A 364 8.78 -13.68 2.61
N ASP A 365 9.92 -14.15 3.13
CA ASP A 365 10.93 -13.31 3.80
C ASP A 365 11.76 -12.54 2.76
N LEU A 366 11.46 -11.26 2.60
CA LEU A 366 12.09 -10.45 1.55
C LEU A 366 13.46 -9.90 1.96
N ASP A 367 13.66 -9.61 3.24
CA ASP A 367 14.86 -8.93 3.73
C ASP A 367 15.78 -9.82 4.58
N GLY A 368 15.40 -11.09 4.78
CA GLY A 368 16.17 -12.10 5.47
C GLY A 368 16.18 -11.92 6.98
N ASP A 369 15.21 -11.17 7.54
CA ASP A 369 15.09 -10.96 8.98
C ASP A 369 14.34 -12.10 9.70
N GLY A 370 13.84 -13.07 8.93
CA GLY A 370 13.07 -14.21 9.39
C GLY A 370 11.58 -13.92 9.57
N VAL A 371 11.13 -12.67 9.37
CA VAL A 371 9.72 -12.28 9.33
C VAL A 371 9.30 -12.15 7.87
N GLU A 372 8.26 -12.87 7.52
CA GLU A 372 7.73 -12.87 6.17
C GLU A 372 6.81 -11.68 5.91
N GLU A 373 6.95 -11.11 4.71
CA GLU A 373 5.99 -10.15 4.19
C GLU A 373 4.75 -10.87 3.66
N VAL A 374 3.60 -10.20 3.74
CA VAL A 374 2.32 -10.69 3.21
C VAL A 374 1.95 -9.89 1.98
N TRP A 375 1.71 -10.56 0.86
CA TRP A 375 1.11 -10.03 -0.36
C TRP A 375 -0.38 -10.34 -0.38
N VAL A 376 -1.17 -9.36 -0.83
CA VAL A 376 -2.62 -9.47 -0.96
C VAL A 376 -3.05 -8.80 -2.24
N ALA A 377 -3.78 -9.54 -3.07
CA ALA A 377 -4.52 -8.98 -4.17
C ALA A 377 -5.93 -8.60 -3.72
N PHE A 378 -6.26 -7.32 -3.86
CA PHE A 378 -7.63 -6.84 -3.72
C PHE A 378 -8.19 -6.56 -5.11
N ASN A 379 -9.20 -7.34 -5.50
CA ASN A 379 -10.01 -7.06 -6.67
C ASN A 379 -11.23 -6.24 -6.23
N TYR A 380 -11.48 -5.16 -6.96
CA TYR A 380 -12.65 -4.29 -6.82
C TYR A 380 -13.50 -4.39 -8.08
N ASP A 381 -14.70 -3.80 -8.05
CA ASP A 381 -15.63 -3.82 -9.19
C ASP A 381 -15.03 -3.28 -10.49
N ASN A 382 -14.10 -2.33 -10.38
CA ASN A 382 -13.56 -1.57 -11.51
C ASN A 382 -12.03 -1.53 -11.58
N PHE A 383 -11.31 -1.99 -10.55
CA PHE A 383 -9.85 -2.05 -10.55
C PHE A 383 -9.33 -3.16 -9.64
N THR A 384 -8.03 -3.34 -9.62
CA THR A 384 -7.33 -4.28 -8.76
C THR A 384 -6.04 -3.66 -8.28
N LYS A 385 -5.62 -4.04 -7.08
CA LYS A 385 -4.30 -3.72 -6.54
C LYS A 385 -3.69 -4.96 -5.89
N VAL A 386 -2.40 -5.14 -6.08
CA VAL A 386 -1.59 -6.05 -5.26
C VAL A 386 -0.81 -5.19 -4.30
N VAL A 387 -0.95 -5.48 -3.02
CA VAL A 387 -0.28 -4.76 -1.94
C VAL A 387 0.49 -5.72 -1.06
N ARG A 388 1.53 -5.21 -0.41
CA ARG A 388 2.37 -5.99 0.48
C ARG A 388 2.62 -5.26 1.79
N SER A 389 2.89 -6.01 2.86
CA SER A 389 3.61 -5.44 4.00
C SER A 389 5.02 -4.94 3.64
N GLU A 390 5.53 -4.01 4.45
CA GLU A 390 6.90 -3.54 4.30
C GLU A 390 7.78 -4.17 5.38
N PRO A 391 9.02 -4.57 5.04
CA PRO A 391 9.94 -5.13 6.01
C PRO A 391 10.16 -4.21 7.21
N GLY A 392 10.19 -4.81 8.40
CA GLY A 392 10.33 -4.12 9.68
C GLY A 392 9.18 -3.19 10.08
N LYS A 393 8.03 -3.19 9.38
CA LYS A 393 6.85 -2.37 9.73
C LYS A 393 5.67 -3.18 10.25
N GLY A 394 5.87 -4.47 10.52
CA GLY A 394 4.80 -5.41 10.79
C GLY A 394 3.90 -5.62 9.55
N PRO A 395 2.83 -6.40 9.68
CA PRO A 395 2.05 -6.87 8.54
C PRO A 395 1.03 -5.84 8.02
N TYR A 396 1.33 -4.54 8.11
CA TYR A 396 0.53 -3.49 7.49
C TYR A 396 0.74 -3.47 5.97
N LEU A 397 -0.34 -3.70 5.21
CA LEU A 397 -0.37 -3.71 3.73
C LEU A 397 -0.12 -2.31 3.14
N SER A 398 1.12 -1.85 3.22
CA SER A 398 1.53 -0.45 3.05
C SER A 398 2.27 -0.20 1.74
N LYS A 399 2.69 -1.25 1.03
CA LYS A 399 3.40 -1.15 -0.24
C LYS A 399 2.51 -1.55 -1.41
N ILE A 400 2.26 -0.64 -2.35
CA ILE A 400 1.68 -1.00 -3.65
C ILE A 400 2.72 -1.73 -4.50
N VAL A 401 2.35 -2.92 -4.97
CA VAL A 401 3.17 -3.77 -5.85
C VAL A 401 2.67 -3.71 -7.29
N LYS A 402 1.36 -3.87 -7.49
CA LYS A 402 0.68 -3.76 -8.79
C LYS A 402 -0.66 -3.07 -8.66
N LYS A 403 -1.14 -2.53 -9.78
CA LYS A 403 -2.47 -1.96 -9.94
C LYS A 403 -2.94 -2.21 -11.37
N SER A 404 -4.24 -2.39 -11.57
CA SER A 404 -4.81 -2.57 -12.90
C SER A 404 -6.27 -2.15 -12.92
N ILE A 405 -6.72 -1.55 -14.03
CA ILE A 405 -8.14 -1.33 -14.32
C ILE A 405 -8.67 -2.32 -15.37
N TYR A 406 -7.85 -3.29 -15.78
CA TYR A 406 -8.13 -4.20 -16.89
C TYR A 406 -8.16 -5.66 -16.48
N TRP A 407 -7.48 -5.98 -15.39
CA TRP A 407 -7.25 -7.34 -14.93
C TRP A 407 -7.60 -7.46 -13.46
N HIS A 408 -8.31 -8.53 -13.14
CA HIS A 408 -8.39 -9.06 -11.79
C HIS A 408 -7.22 -10.00 -11.56
N VAL A 409 -6.73 -10.03 -10.33
CA VAL A 409 -5.75 -11.06 -9.93
C VAL A 409 -6.53 -12.28 -9.49
N ALA A 410 -6.16 -13.42 -10.05
CA ALA A 410 -6.77 -14.71 -9.80
C ALA A 410 -6.02 -15.50 -8.72
N ASP A 411 -4.69 -15.31 -8.66
CA ASP A 411 -3.87 -15.85 -7.58
C ASP A 411 -2.48 -15.19 -7.54
N LEU A 412 -1.77 -15.37 -6.44
CA LEU A 412 -0.41 -14.90 -6.19
C LEU A 412 0.47 -16.03 -5.66
N GLU A 413 1.76 -16.00 -5.99
CA GLU A 413 2.74 -16.90 -5.37
C GLU A 413 4.09 -16.19 -5.25
N VAL A 414 4.77 -16.39 -4.12
CA VAL A 414 6.09 -15.82 -3.86
C VAL A 414 7.04 -16.95 -3.48
N ASN A 415 8.13 -17.11 -4.24
CA ASN A 415 9.15 -18.11 -3.93
C ASN A 415 10.47 -17.84 -4.69
N ASP A 416 11.54 -18.55 -4.33
CA ASP A 416 12.84 -18.53 -5.02
C ASP A 416 12.86 -19.56 -6.18
N PHE A 417 12.43 -19.15 -7.37
CA PHE A 417 12.25 -20.07 -8.50
C PHE A 417 13.54 -20.36 -9.29
N ASP A 418 14.64 -19.63 -9.09
CA ASP A 418 15.96 -20.00 -9.63
C ASP A 418 17.00 -20.45 -8.60
N GLY A 419 16.65 -20.47 -7.33
CA GLY A 419 17.54 -20.91 -6.25
C GLY A 419 18.69 -19.93 -6.01
N ASP A 420 18.50 -18.64 -6.30
CA ASP A 420 19.52 -17.60 -6.13
C ASP A 420 19.46 -16.90 -4.76
N GLY A 421 18.45 -17.23 -3.96
CA GLY A 421 18.16 -16.67 -2.64
C GLY A 421 17.33 -15.39 -2.66
N ASN A 422 16.94 -14.87 -3.83
CA ASN A 422 15.99 -13.77 -3.95
C ASN A 422 14.61 -14.30 -4.32
N LEU A 423 13.58 -13.75 -3.70
CA LEU A 423 12.22 -14.14 -4.01
C LEU A 423 11.73 -13.49 -5.32
N GLU A 424 10.98 -14.25 -6.11
CA GLU A 424 10.13 -13.77 -7.18
C GLU A 424 8.66 -13.81 -6.78
N LEU A 425 7.90 -12.90 -7.39
CA LEU A 425 6.45 -12.85 -7.31
C LEU A 425 5.87 -13.30 -8.66
N ILE A 426 5.03 -14.33 -8.63
CA ILE A 426 4.14 -14.70 -9.74
C ILE A 426 2.77 -14.07 -9.48
N VAL A 427 2.22 -13.41 -10.50
CA VAL A 427 0.86 -12.85 -10.47
C VAL A 427 0.08 -13.46 -11.62
N ALA A 428 -1.00 -14.17 -11.30
CA ALA A 428 -1.96 -14.67 -12.27
C ALA A 428 -3.10 -13.67 -12.44
N TYR A 429 -3.32 -13.22 -13.66
CA TYR A 429 -4.39 -12.30 -14.03
C TYR A 429 -5.50 -13.04 -14.76
N ASN A 430 -6.74 -12.76 -14.38
CA ASN A 430 -7.94 -13.08 -15.14
C ASN A 430 -8.59 -11.79 -15.64
N GLU A 431 -9.22 -11.87 -16.80
CA GLU A 431 -9.84 -10.73 -17.46
C GLU A 431 -10.97 -10.08 -16.64
N LEU A 432 -10.88 -8.76 -16.40
CA LEU A 432 -11.95 -7.95 -15.77
C LEU A 432 -12.87 -7.30 -16.83
N THR A 433 -12.28 -6.81 -17.92
CA THR A 433 -12.97 -6.15 -19.04
C THR A 433 -12.58 -6.80 -20.35
N ASN A 434 -13.51 -6.93 -21.32
CA ASN A 434 -13.37 -7.50 -22.68
C ASN A 434 -11.98 -7.31 -23.40
N ASN A 435 -10.92 -7.94 -22.88
CA ASN A 435 -9.56 -7.98 -23.39
C ASN A 435 -9.41 -9.17 -24.35
N THR A 436 -8.31 -9.23 -25.08
CA THR A 436 -8.08 -10.30 -26.07
C THR A 436 -7.61 -11.62 -25.44
N ASP A 437 -7.01 -11.57 -24.25
CA ASP A 437 -6.58 -12.73 -23.45
C ASP A 437 -7.50 -12.90 -22.23
N ALA A 438 -7.91 -14.12 -21.92
CA ALA A 438 -8.68 -14.47 -20.72
C ALA A 438 -7.79 -14.59 -19.48
N THR A 439 -6.52 -14.98 -19.67
CA THR A 439 -5.51 -15.11 -18.62
C THR A 439 -4.13 -14.66 -19.08
N GLN A 440 -3.42 -13.98 -18.17
CA GLN A 440 -2.00 -13.70 -18.26
C GLN A 440 -1.32 -14.05 -16.94
N ILE A 441 -0.21 -14.80 -16.97
CA ILE A 441 0.56 -15.09 -15.75
C ILE A 441 1.97 -14.56 -15.95
N HIS A 442 2.35 -13.64 -15.07
CA HIS A 442 3.60 -12.90 -15.15
C HIS A 442 4.43 -13.09 -13.90
N ARG A 443 5.74 -12.97 -14.08
CA ARG A 443 6.72 -13.03 -12.99
C ARG A 443 7.43 -11.70 -12.82
N TYR A 444 7.70 -11.37 -11.57
CA TYR A 444 8.29 -10.12 -11.11
C TYR A 444 9.36 -10.40 -10.06
N ASN A 445 10.30 -9.48 -9.90
CA ASN A 445 11.17 -9.49 -8.73
C ASN A 445 10.35 -9.08 -7.49
N ALA A 446 10.34 -9.89 -6.43
CA ALA A 446 9.50 -9.63 -5.27
C ALA A 446 9.94 -8.36 -4.50
N HIS A 447 11.23 -7.99 -4.56
CA HIS A 447 11.77 -6.86 -3.80
C HIS A 447 11.40 -5.51 -4.41
N ASN A 448 11.60 -5.35 -5.73
CA ASN A 448 11.37 -4.07 -6.42
C ASN A 448 10.14 -4.06 -7.34
N SER A 449 9.39 -5.16 -7.41
CA SER A 449 8.19 -5.33 -8.25
C SER A 449 8.44 -5.21 -9.77
N GLY A 450 9.69 -5.23 -10.20
CA GLY A 450 10.09 -5.11 -11.60
C GLY A 450 9.66 -6.32 -12.42
N TYR A 451 9.09 -6.08 -13.61
CA TYR A 451 8.68 -7.15 -14.53
C TYR A 451 9.88 -7.96 -15.01
N LEU A 452 9.76 -9.28 -14.98
CA LEU A 452 10.79 -10.20 -15.47
C LEU A 452 10.36 -10.82 -16.80
N ASN A 453 9.31 -11.64 -16.79
CA ASN A 453 8.84 -12.36 -17.98
C ASN A 453 7.38 -12.81 -17.86
N SER A 454 6.77 -13.12 -19.01
CA SER A 454 5.51 -13.83 -19.09
C SER A 454 5.77 -15.33 -18.97
N LEU A 455 5.00 -16.01 -18.13
CA LEU A 455 5.06 -17.46 -17.91
C LEU A 455 3.97 -18.19 -18.70
N TYR A 456 2.82 -17.54 -18.90
CA TYR A 456 1.68 -18.10 -19.59
C TYR A 456 0.72 -17.01 -20.08
N THR A 457 0.05 -17.25 -21.21
CA THR A 457 -1.04 -16.43 -21.75
C THR A 457 -2.07 -17.33 -22.41
N SER A 458 -3.35 -17.03 -22.24
CA SER A 458 -4.43 -17.78 -22.85
C SER A 458 -5.62 -16.89 -23.16
N THR A 459 -6.27 -17.11 -24.30
CA THR A 459 -7.52 -16.42 -24.69
C THR A 459 -8.78 -17.17 -24.26
N TRP A 460 -8.65 -18.25 -23.50
CA TRP A 460 -9.78 -19.10 -23.13
C TRP A 460 -9.74 -19.53 -21.66
N TRP A 461 -8.70 -20.25 -21.26
CA TRP A 461 -8.53 -20.68 -19.88
C TRP A 461 -8.46 -19.50 -18.92
N THR A 462 -9.13 -19.63 -17.78
CA THR A 462 -8.95 -18.78 -16.60
C THR A 462 -8.07 -19.49 -15.59
N THR A 463 -7.26 -18.76 -14.83
CA THR A 463 -6.51 -19.34 -13.70
C THR A 463 -7.49 -19.62 -12.56
N GLY A 464 -7.41 -20.83 -12.01
CA GLY A 464 -8.18 -21.26 -10.84
C GLY A 464 -7.39 -21.13 -9.55
N ALA A 465 -6.16 -21.65 -9.54
CA ALA A 465 -5.24 -21.57 -8.39
C ALA A 465 -3.80 -21.78 -8.87
N LEU A 466 -2.84 -21.36 -8.05
CA LEU A 466 -1.41 -21.55 -8.21
C LEU A 466 -0.79 -21.92 -6.86
N THR A 467 0.28 -22.71 -6.87
CA THR A 467 1.09 -22.99 -5.68
C THR A 467 2.47 -23.44 -6.12
N SER A 468 3.47 -23.28 -5.25
CA SER A 468 4.83 -23.78 -5.47
C SER A 468 5.36 -24.59 -4.30
N GLY A 469 6.41 -25.38 -4.58
CA GLY A 469 7.08 -26.23 -3.60
C GLY A 469 8.27 -27.00 -4.20
N ASP A 470 9.12 -27.56 -3.34
CA ASP A 470 10.26 -28.43 -3.68
C ASP A 470 9.81 -29.89 -3.71
N TYR A 471 9.03 -30.24 -4.74
CA TYR A 471 8.43 -31.58 -4.82
C TYR A 471 9.44 -32.69 -5.12
N ASP A 472 10.64 -32.38 -5.62
CA ASP A 472 11.66 -33.39 -5.96
C ASP A 472 12.91 -33.36 -5.07
N GLY A 473 12.88 -32.53 -4.01
CA GLY A 473 13.90 -32.43 -2.97
C GLY A 473 15.24 -31.88 -3.46
N ASN A 474 15.23 -31.10 -4.55
CA ASN A 474 16.45 -30.57 -5.17
C ASN A 474 16.85 -29.18 -4.64
N GLY A 475 16.00 -28.56 -3.82
CA GLY A 475 16.17 -27.23 -3.24
C GLY A 475 15.74 -26.08 -4.16
N THR A 476 15.12 -26.35 -5.30
CA THR A 476 14.53 -25.36 -6.21
C THR A 476 13.04 -25.60 -6.35
N GLN A 477 12.30 -24.51 -6.50
CA GLN A 477 10.85 -24.55 -6.40
C GLN A 477 10.23 -24.83 -7.77
N GLU A 478 9.27 -25.75 -7.81
CA GLU A 478 8.39 -25.89 -8.96
C GLU A 478 7.03 -25.28 -8.70
N ALA A 479 6.30 -24.99 -9.78
CA ALA A 479 4.98 -24.42 -9.70
C ALA A 479 3.93 -25.34 -10.33
N PHE A 480 2.79 -25.46 -9.65
CA PHE A 480 1.56 -26.01 -10.18
C PHE A 480 0.57 -24.89 -10.48
N VAL A 481 -0.10 -24.99 -11.62
CA VAL A 481 -1.19 -24.09 -11.98
C VAL A 481 -2.41 -24.88 -12.43
N ALA A 482 -3.57 -24.48 -11.91
CA ALA A 482 -4.85 -25.01 -12.35
C ALA A 482 -5.55 -24.00 -13.27
N PHE A 483 -6.07 -24.50 -14.39
CA PHE A 483 -6.82 -23.72 -15.37
C PHE A 483 -8.26 -24.24 -15.46
N ASN A 484 -9.21 -23.35 -15.24
CA ASN A 484 -10.64 -23.62 -15.32
C ASN A 484 -11.21 -23.14 -16.66
N ALA A 485 -12.16 -23.89 -17.22
CA ALA A 485 -12.84 -23.49 -18.44
C ALA A 485 -13.82 -22.33 -18.17
N PRO A 486 -13.80 -21.25 -18.97
CA PRO A 486 -14.51 -19.99 -18.71
C PRO A 486 -16.02 -20.06 -18.97
N ASN A 487 -16.62 -21.22 -19.23
CA ASN A 487 -18.07 -21.32 -19.43
C ASN A 487 -18.69 -22.63 -18.91
N ASN A 488 -17.94 -23.44 -18.15
CA ASN A 488 -18.36 -24.78 -17.72
C ASN A 488 -18.96 -25.61 -18.88
N SER A 489 -18.56 -25.35 -20.12
CA SER A 489 -19.09 -26.00 -21.32
C SER A 489 -17.93 -26.68 -22.06
N GLY A 490 -17.84 -28.00 -21.90
CA GLY A 490 -16.75 -28.79 -22.45
C GLY A 490 -16.62 -30.14 -21.75
N ALA A 491 -15.76 -31.02 -22.29
CA ALA A 491 -15.45 -32.33 -21.71
C ALA A 491 -14.27 -32.29 -20.71
N HIS A 492 -13.82 -31.09 -20.32
CA HIS A 492 -12.68 -30.82 -19.41
C HIS A 492 -12.93 -29.48 -18.71
N TYR A 493 -13.50 -29.49 -17.50
CA TYR A 493 -13.70 -28.28 -16.71
C TYR A 493 -12.40 -27.74 -16.15
N THR A 494 -11.46 -28.61 -15.78
CA THR A 494 -10.15 -28.20 -15.27
C THR A 494 -8.99 -28.94 -15.94
N GLN A 495 -7.85 -28.27 -16.00
CA GLN A 495 -6.54 -28.85 -16.25
C GLN A 495 -5.56 -28.40 -15.17
N VAL A 496 -4.68 -29.30 -14.72
CA VAL A 496 -3.57 -28.95 -13.81
C VAL A 496 -2.26 -29.20 -14.55
N TRP A 497 -1.36 -28.23 -14.49
CA TRP A 497 -0.08 -28.21 -15.18
C TRP A 497 1.05 -28.04 -14.18
N LYS A 498 2.19 -28.69 -14.45
CA LYS A 498 3.45 -28.51 -13.72
C LYS A 498 4.44 -27.73 -14.59
N GLY A 499 5.14 -26.80 -13.98
CA GLY A 499 6.29 -26.14 -14.59
C GLY A 499 7.35 -25.75 -13.56
N ASN A 500 8.39 -25.07 -14.03
CA ASN A 500 9.48 -24.64 -13.15
C ASN A 500 9.24 -23.28 -12.47
N GLY A 501 8.13 -22.59 -12.76
CA GLY A 501 7.82 -21.27 -12.20
C GLY A 501 8.74 -20.13 -12.68
N TYR A 502 9.95 -20.43 -13.12
CA TYR A 502 10.96 -19.46 -13.59
C TYR A 502 10.77 -19.02 -15.04
N THR A 503 10.74 -20.00 -15.96
CA THR A 503 10.60 -19.76 -17.40
C THR A 503 9.22 -20.11 -17.95
N SER A 504 8.52 -21.04 -17.31
CA SER A 504 7.26 -21.58 -17.80
C SER A 504 6.48 -22.27 -16.68
N LEU A 505 5.15 -22.22 -16.78
CA LEU A 505 4.24 -23.01 -15.94
C LEU A 505 3.77 -24.32 -16.59
N GLY A 506 4.33 -24.68 -17.75
CA GLY A 506 3.90 -25.87 -18.50
C GLY A 506 5.01 -26.66 -19.16
N ASN A 507 6.28 -26.38 -18.88
CA ASN A 507 7.43 -27.10 -19.44
C ASN A 507 7.52 -28.55 -18.97
N TYR A 508 6.90 -28.91 -17.83
CA TYR A 508 6.77 -30.30 -17.39
C TYR A 508 5.45 -30.94 -17.83
N GLY A 509 4.53 -30.13 -18.37
CA GLY A 509 3.34 -30.56 -19.07
C GLY A 509 2.09 -30.62 -18.18
N GLN A 510 0.99 -31.00 -18.83
CA GLN A 510 -0.28 -31.22 -18.16
C GLN A 510 -0.22 -32.54 -17.37
N VAL A 511 -0.50 -32.48 -16.07
CA VAL A 511 -0.43 -33.63 -15.17
C VAL A 511 -1.81 -34.23 -14.89
N TYR A 512 -2.87 -33.42 -15.01
CA TYR A 512 -4.23 -33.84 -14.66
C TYR A 512 -5.31 -33.08 -15.46
N THR A 513 -6.50 -33.68 -15.57
CA THR A 513 -7.71 -33.03 -16.07
C THR A 513 -8.94 -33.64 -15.42
N ASP A 514 -9.91 -32.79 -15.08
CA ASP A 514 -11.21 -33.22 -14.61
C ASP A 514 -12.33 -32.68 -15.54
N PRO A 515 -13.27 -33.54 -15.98
CA PRO A 515 -14.38 -33.14 -16.84
C PRO A 515 -15.54 -32.44 -16.10
N ASP A 516 -15.65 -32.61 -14.78
CA ASP A 516 -16.86 -32.34 -13.99
C ASP A 516 -16.62 -31.38 -12.80
N TRP A 517 -15.37 -31.08 -12.45
CA TRP A 517 -14.99 -30.24 -11.32
C TRP A 517 -14.12 -29.05 -11.71
N THR A 518 -14.29 -27.92 -11.03
CA THR A 518 -13.37 -26.77 -11.09
C THR A 518 -12.40 -26.83 -9.92
N VAL A 519 -11.11 -26.52 -10.14
CA VAL A 519 -10.18 -26.32 -9.01
C VAL A 519 -10.46 -24.94 -8.42
N GLY A 520 -10.73 -24.92 -7.11
CA GLY A 520 -10.92 -23.68 -6.37
C GLY A 520 -9.62 -23.19 -5.75
N GLU A 521 -8.84 -24.09 -5.16
CA GLU A 521 -7.68 -23.74 -4.33
C GLU A 521 -6.62 -24.84 -4.40
N MET A 522 -5.35 -24.48 -4.20
CA MET A 522 -4.22 -25.41 -4.06
C MET A 522 -3.25 -24.93 -2.99
N THR A 523 -2.51 -25.84 -2.38
CA THR A 523 -1.41 -25.52 -1.46
C THR A 523 -0.40 -26.65 -1.44
N SER A 524 0.82 -26.35 -1.02
CA SER A 524 1.92 -27.30 -0.94
C SER A 524 2.61 -27.23 0.42
N GLY A 525 3.26 -28.31 0.83
CA GLY A 525 4.02 -28.38 2.07
C GLY A 525 4.60 -29.77 2.35
N ASP A 526 5.53 -29.86 3.29
CA ASP A 526 6.19 -31.10 3.74
C ASP A 526 5.41 -31.72 4.92
N TYR A 527 4.31 -32.41 4.62
CA TYR A 527 3.42 -32.94 5.66
C TYR A 527 3.91 -34.24 6.31
N ASP A 528 4.87 -34.94 5.70
CA ASP A 528 5.42 -36.19 6.24
C ASP A 528 6.85 -36.04 6.81
N GLY A 529 7.42 -34.82 6.73
CA GLY A 529 8.70 -34.43 7.29
C GLY A 529 9.90 -35.01 6.54
N ASN A 530 9.72 -35.37 5.25
CA ASN A 530 10.77 -35.98 4.45
C ASN A 530 11.63 -34.95 3.69
N GLY A 531 11.19 -33.69 3.64
CA GLY A 531 11.83 -32.57 2.96
C GLY A 531 11.46 -32.38 1.48
N GLU A 532 10.56 -33.21 0.94
CA GLU A 532 9.91 -33.04 -0.37
C GLU A 532 8.47 -32.56 -0.13
N ASP A 533 8.02 -31.56 -0.89
CA ASP A 533 6.65 -31.05 -0.73
C ASP A 533 5.62 -31.97 -1.36
N GLU A 534 4.42 -32.05 -0.76
CA GLU A 534 3.22 -32.61 -1.38
C GLU A 534 2.21 -31.53 -1.76
N LEU A 535 1.37 -31.86 -2.75
CA LEU A 535 0.33 -30.98 -3.27
C LEU A 535 -1.05 -31.37 -2.74
N PHE A 536 -1.77 -30.40 -2.19
CA PHE A 536 -3.22 -30.47 -2.01
C PHE A 536 -3.96 -29.73 -3.12
N VAL A 537 -4.98 -30.38 -3.69
CA VAL A 537 -5.84 -29.80 -4.72
C VAL A 537 -7.30 -29.87 -4.26
N ALA A 538 -7.92 -28.70 -4.10
CA ALA A 538 -9.31 -28.58 -3.69
C ALA A 538 -10.22 -28.29 -4.90
N PHE A 539 -11.14 -29.20 -5.14
CA PHE A 539 -12.12 -29.16 -6.21
C PHE A 539 -13.48 -28.69 -5.67
N ASN A 540 -14.13 -27.81 -6.42
CA ASN A 540 -15.47 -27.30 -6.16
C ASN A 540 -16.42 -27.66 -7.30
N GLN A 541 -17.69 -27.90 -6.99
CA GLN A 541 -18.72 -28.10 -8.00
C GLN A 541 -18.96 -26.80 -8.81
N PRO A 542 -18.94 -26.84 -10.15
CA PRO A 542 -19.11 -25.66 -11.00
C PRO A 542 -20.54 -25.08 -11.02
N ASP A 543 -21.55 -25.87 -10.66
CA ASP A 543 -22.95 -25.46 -10.62
C ASP A 543 -23.63 -25.92 -9.33
N VAL A 544 -23.54 -25.10 -8.30
CA VAL A 544 -24.23 -25.33 -7.01
C VAL A 544 -25.74 -25.05 -7.09
N THR A 545 -26.34 -24.78 -8.25
CA THR A 545 -27.77 -24.42 -8.31
C THR A 545 -28.75 -25.59 -8.14
N SER A 546 -28.26 -26.84 -8.07
CA SER A 546 -29.10 -28.02 -7.87
C SER A 546 -28.88 -28.67 -6.49
N SER A 547 -29.98 -28.90 -5.77
CA SER A 547 -30.03 -29.61 -4.48
C SER A 547 -29.80 -31.12 -4.59
N LEU A 548 -29.14 -31.60 -5.65
CA LEU A 548 -29.12 -33.01 -6.08
C LEU A 548 -27.72 -33.59 -6.32
N VAL A 549 -26.63 -32.89 -5.96
CA VAL A 549 -25.26 -33.43 -6.09
C VAL A 549 -24.77 -34.03 -4.77
N ASP A 550 -24.11 -35.19 -4.85
CA ASP A 550 -23.68 -35.98 -3.69
C ASP A 550 -22.43 -35.39 -2.97
N ASP A 551 -21.72 -34.42 -3.55
CA ASP A 551 -20.59 -33.68 -2.95
C ASP A 551 -20.50 -32.27 -3.58
N ASN A 552 -20.23 -31.23 -2.77
CA ASN A 552 -19.93 -29.86 -3.22
C ASN A 552 -18.42 -29.58 -3.33
N THR A 553 -17.60 -30.30 -2.54
CA THR A 553 -16.14 -30.18 -2.52
C THR A 553 -15.47 -31.55 -2.39
N LYS A 554 -14.31 -31.70 -3.02
CA LYS A 554 -13.36 -32.80 -2.81
C LYS A 554 -11.94 -32.25 -2.71
N ILE A 555 -11.15 -32.78 -1.79
CA ILE A 555 -9.75 -32.41 -1.60
C ILE A 555 -8.89 -33.65 -1.79
N TRP A 556 -7.86 -33.54 -2.62
CA TRP A 556 -6.91 -34.60 -2.92
C TRP A 556 -5.54 -34.23 -2.38
N LYS A 557 -4.80 -35.23 -1.88
CA LYS A 557 -3.37 -35.16 -1.60
C LYS A 557 -2.60 -35.88 -2.72
N TRP A 558 -1.48 -35.32 -3.17
CA TRP A 558 -0.65 -35.87 -4.23
C TRP A 558 0.85 -35.57 -3.99
N ASP A 559 1.74 -36.47 -4.38
CA ASP A 559 3.20 -36.39 -4.21
C ASP A 559 3.92 -35.36 -5.12
N GLY A 560 3.21 -34.66 -6.01
CA GLY A 560 3.79 -33.64 -6.89
C GLY A 560 4.84 -34.12 -7.93
N THR A 561 5.19 -35.40 -7.96
CA THR A 561 6.27 -35.94 -8.82
C THR A 561 5.80 -37.00 -9.81
N THR A 562 4.86 -37.86 -9.43
CA THR A 562 4.37 -38.93 -10.29
C THR A 562 3.06 -38.54 -10.96
N THR A 563 2.76 -39.03 -12.17
CA THR A 563 1.43 -38.78 -12.76
C THR A 563 0.37 -39.31 -11.78
N PRO A 564 -0.72 -38.58 -11.44
CA PRO A 564 -1.64 -39.02 -10.39
C PRO A 564 -2.23 -40.40 -10.68
N VAL A 565 -1.70 -41.47 -10.06
CA VAL A 565 -2.17 -42.85 -10.30
C VAL A 565 -3.17 -43.29 -9.24
N ASP A 566 -3.18 -42.65 -8.06
CA ASP A 566 -4.05 -42.96 -6.93
C ASP A 566 -4.78 -41.70 -6.45
N GLN A 567 -6.01 -41.49 -6.96
CA GLN A 567 -6.91 -40.39 -6.56
C GLN A 567 -7.46 -40.62 -5.15
N THR A 568 -6.60 -40.48 -4.14
CA THR A 568 -7.04 -40.64 -2.75
C THR A 568 -7.77 -39.37 -2.32
N VAL A 569 -9.10 -39.40 -2.37
CA VAL A 569 -9.92 -38.34 -1.76
C VAL A 569 -9.56 -38.28 -0.28
N TRP A 570 -8.88 -37.21 0.10
CA TRP A 570 -8.47 -36.97 1.48
C TRP A 570 -9.63 -36.40 2.30
N TYR A 571 -10.48 -35.58 1.66
CA TYR A 571 -11.70 -35.06 2.26
C TYR A 571 -12.80 -34.79 1.22
N SER A 572 -14.07 -34.92 1.59
CA SER A 572 -15.19 -34.41 0.80
C SER A 572 -16.27 -33.78 1.69
N SER A 573 -17.01 -32.84 1.14
CA SER A 573 -18.13 -32.17 1.80
C SER A 573 -19.29 -32.01 0.84
N THR A 574 -20.51 -32.24 1.33
CA THR A 574 -21.76 -32.06 0.56
C THR A 574 -22.41 -30.71 0.78
N ASN A 575 -21.91 -29.93 1.73
CA ASN A 575 -22.61 -28.72 2.22
C ASN A 575 -21.81 -27.44 2.01
N PHE A 576 -20.51 -27.55 1.76
CA PHE A 576 -19.61 -26.40 1.67
C PHE A 576 -18.77 -26.47 0.41
N ILE A 577 -18.36 -25.28 -0.06
CA ILE A 577 -17.30 -25.13 -1.06
C ILE A 577 -15.99 -24.72 -0.37
N THR A 578 -14.85 -25.13 -0.91
CA THR A 578 -13.55 -24.63 -0.45
C THR A 578 -13.45 -23.15 -0.80
N GLY A 579 -13.14 -22.33 0.19
CA GLY A 579 -12.96 -20.89 0.03
C GLY A 579 -11.52 -20.41 0.09
N ALA A 580 -10.65 -21.15 0.78
CA ALA A 580 -9.21 -20.92 0.83
C ALA A 580 -8.53 -22.14 1.46
N ILE A 581 -7.28 -22.39 1.10
CA ILE A 581 -6.43 -23.42 1.71
C ILE A 581 -5.01 -22.88 1.90
N THR A 582 -4.31 -23.30 2.94
CA THR A 582 -2.93 -22.89 3.21
C THR A 582 -2.25 -23.94 4.08
N SER A 583 -0.92 -23.99 4.04
CA SER A 583 -0.12 -24.99 4.74
C SER A 583 1.12 -24.41 5.35
N GLY A 584 1.57 -24.97 6.46
CA GLY A 584 2.75 -24.48 7.17
C GLY A 584 2.98 -25.16 8.52
N ASP A 585 4.16 -24.95 9.09
CA ASP A 585 4.59 -25.50 10.37
C ASP A 585 4.09 -24.64 11.54
N TYR A 586 2.78 -24.76 11.84
CA TYR A 586 2.15 -23.93 12.86
C TYR A 586 2.45 -24.39 14.30
N ASP A 587 3.04 -25.57 14.51
CA ASP A 587 3.38 -26.06 15.85
C ASP A 587 4.89 -26.17 16.12
N GLY A 588 5.72 -25.87 15.11
CA GLY A 588 7.17 -25.77 15.19
C GLY A 588 7.87 -27.12 15.22
N ASN A 589 7.23 -28.18 14.69
CA ASN A 589 7.76 -29.54 14.72
C ASN A 589 8.55 -29.92 13.45
N GLY A 590 8.48 -29.09 12.40
CA GLY A 590 9.12 -29.28 11.10
C GLY A 590 8.31 -30.08 10.07
N GLU A 591 7.11 -30.54 10.41
CA GLU A 591 6.11 -31.11 9.50
C GLU A 591 5.01 -30.05 9.29
N ASP A 592 4.60 -29.85 8.04
CA ASP A 592 3.54 -28.90 7.73
C ASP A 592 2.17 -29.44 8.13
N GLU A 593 1.29 -28.53 8.54
CA GLU A 593 -0.14 -28.79 8.68
C GLU A 593 -0.94 -27.99 7.68
N VAL A 594 -2.20 -28.38 7.47
CA VAL A 594 -3.07 -27.75 6.50
C VAL A 594 -4.28 -27.09 7.18
N TYR A 595 -4.56 -25.85 6.78
CA TYR A 595 -5.79 -25.16 7.10
C TYR A 595 -6.70 -25.08 5.87
N VAL A 596 -7.95 -25.52 6.03
CA VAL A 596 -8.97 -25.42 4.99
C VAL A 596 -10.14 -24.59 5.49
N ALA A 597 -10.44 -23.51 4.77
CA ALA A 597 -11.65 -22.75 4.93
C ALA A 597 -12.74 -23.27 3.99
N PHE A 598 -13.90 -23.55 4.55
CA PHE A 598 -15.12 -23.92 3.87
C PHE A 598 -16.15 -22.81 3.97
N ASN A 599 -16.70 -22.37 2.84
CA ASN A 599 -17.75 -21.36 2.78
C ASN A 599 -19.09 -22.02 2.41
N ASP A 600 -20.18 -21.59 3.06
CA ASP A 600 -21.54 -22.01 2.66
C ASP A 600 -21.77 -21.52 1.23
N PRO A 601 -22.07 -22.39 0.25
CA PRO A 601 -22.33 -21.99 -1.13
C PRO A 601 -23.54 -21.06 -1.27
N TYR A 602 -24.49 -21.07 -0.34
CA TYR A 602 -25.70 -20.26 -0.38
C TYR A 602 -25.69 -19.24 0.75
N ASP A 603 -25.42 -17.96 0.42
CA ASP A 603 -25.34 -16.88 1.40
C ASP A 603 -26.57 -16.83 2.34
N GLY A 604 -26.32 -16.96 3.64
CA GLY A 604 -27.34 -16.83 4.69
C GLY A 604 -28.27 -18.03 4.86
N SER A 605 -27.97 -19.20 4.26
CA SER A 605 -28.82 -20.40 4.35
C SER A 605 -28.43 -21.35 5.50
N ALA A 606 -27.15 -21.41 5.88
CA ALA A 606 -26.64 -22.30 6.91
C ALA A 606 -26.48 -21.62 8.29
N ILE A 607 -26.24 -22.46 9.30
CA ILE A 607 -25.96 -22.04 10.70
C ILE A 607 -24.62 -21.29 10.78
N ASN A 608 -23.66 -21.65 9.90
CA ASN A 608 -22.35 -21.02 9.74
C ASN A 608 -22.16 -20.66 8.25
N ASN A 609 -21.78 -19.42 7.94
CA ASN A 609 -21.37 -18.99 6.59
C ASN A 609 -19.94 -19.48 6.24
N TYR A 610 -19.08 -19.70 7.23
CA TYR A 610 -17.81 -20.42 7.05
C TYR A 610 -17.49 -21.39 8.20
N GLU A 611 -16.69 -22.41 7.88
CA GLU A 611 -16.01 -23.29 8.82
C GLU A 611 -14.51 -23.38 8.47
N LEU A 612 -13.64 -23.33 9.47
CA LEU A 612 -12.19 -23.42 9.31
C LEU A 612 -11.67 -24.65 10.05
N TYR A 613 -11.14 -25.62 9.32
CA TYR A 613 -10.56 -26.84 9.87
C TYR A 613 -9.05 -26.80 9.79
N LYS A 614 -8.39 -27.39 10.78
CA LYS A 614 -6.97 -27.74 10.72
C LYS A 614 -6.84 -29.26 10.59
N GLY A 615 -5.97 -29.71 9.69
CA GLY A 615 -5.55 -31.10 9.55
C GLY A 615 -4.03 -31.26 9.71
N ASP A 616 -3.55 -32.47 9.95
CA ASP A 616 -2.10 -32.80 10.00
C ASP A 616 -1.50 -33.15 8.62
N GLY A 617 -2.25 -32.97 7.53
CA GLY A 617 -1.83 -33.41 6.19
C GLY A 617 -1.83 -34.92 5.95
N GLU A 618 -1.71 -35.76 6.99
CA GLU A 618 -1.52 -37.21 6.88
C GLU A 618 -2.78 -38.06 7.14
N LEU A 619 -3.44 -37.89 8.30
CA LEU A 619 -4.49 -38.80 8.77
C LEU A 619 -5.90 -38.41 8.28
N GLY A 620 -6.07 -37.15 7.83
CA GLY A 620 -7.32 -36.60 7.27
C GLY A 620 -7.72 -35.25 7.88
N LEU A 621 -8.41 -34.40 7.13
CA LEU A 621 -8.65 -32.97 7.47
C LEU A 621 -9.18 -32.66 8.86
N THR A 622 -9.97 -33.54 9.45
CA THR A 622 -10.68 -33.24 10.69
C THR A 622 -9.96 -33.75 11.94
N ASN A 623 -8.78 -34.35 11.78
CA ASN A 623 -8.01 -34.94 12.88
C ASN A 623 -7.57 -33.88 13.94
N LEU A 624 -7.23 -32.65 13.53
CA LEU A 624 -6.93 -31.53 14.44
C LEU A 624 -8.14 -30.61 14.70
N GLY A 625 -9.24 -30.85 13.98
CA GLY A 625 -10.59 -30.37 14.29
C GLY A 625 -10.95 -28.96 13.80
N LEU A 626 -12.22 -28.59 14.00
CA LEU A 626 -12.76 -27.26 13.70
C LEU A 626 -12.12 -26.20 14.61
N LYS A 627 -11.52 -25.18 14.01
CA LYS A 627 -10.83 -24.08 14.71
C LYS A 627 -11.70 -22.83 14.83
N ALA A 628 -12.49 -22.53 13.80
CA ALA A 628 -13.39 -21.39 13.82
C ALA A 628 -14.62 -21.63 12.92
N SER A 629 -15.73 -21.01 13.26
CA SER A 629 -16.88 -20.87 12.38
C SER A 629 -17.57 -19.53 12.64
N HIS A 630 -18.23 -18.98 11.63
CA HIS A 630 -18.97 -17.73 11.79
C HIS A 630 -20.21 -17.70 10.91
N GLY A 631 -21.30 -17.13 11.43
CA GLY A 631 -22.59 -17.06 10.73
C GLY A 631 -22.75 -15.91 9.73
N TRP A 632 -21.80 -14.96 9.67
CA TRP A 632 -21.91 -13.76 8.82
C TRP A 632 -20.72 -13.50 7.90
N TRP A 633 -19.60 -14.19 8.12
CA TRP A 633 -18.38 -13.97 7.34
C TRP A 633 -18.17 -15.14 6.39
N ARG A 634 -17.47 -14.88 5.29
CA ARG A 634 -16.80 -15.91 4.50
C ARG A 634 -15.30 -15.68 4.62
N ILE A 635 -14.51 -16.69 4.31
CA ILE A 635 -13.06 -16.53 4.17
C ILE A 635 -12.78 -16.32 2.68
N GLY A 636 -12.08 -15.23 2.37
CA GLY A 636 -11.68 -14.89 1.00
C GLY A 636 -10.22 -15.24 0.70
N GLY A 637 -9.41 -15.49 1.73
CA GLY A 637 -8.02 -15.91 1.57
C GLY A 637 -7.42 -16.37 2.90
N LEU A 638 -6.45 -17.27 2.81
CA LEU A 638 -5.65 -17.75 3.93
C LEU A 638 -4.19 -17.72 3.52
N VAL A 639 -3.32 -17.41 4.47
CA VAL A 639 -1.88 -17.51 4.25
C VAL A 639 -1.20 -17.87 5.56
N SER A 640 -0.12 -18.64 5.45
CA SER A 640 0.78 -19.08 6.53
C SER A 640 2.12 -18.39 6.38
N GLY A 641 2.91 -18.41 7.45
CA GLY A 641 4.28 -17.93 7.44
C GLY A 641 4.71 -17.39 8.79
N ASN A 642 5.98 -17.02 8.92
CA ASN A 642 6.45 -16.32 10.11
C ASN A 642 6.10 -14.83 10.03
N LEU A 643 4.87 -14.45 10.39
CA LEU A 643 4.34 -13.11 10.09
C LEU A 643 4.67 -12.08 11.18
N LEU A 644 5.14 -12.52 12.34
CA LEU A 644 5.44 -11.67 13.48
C LEU A 644 6.77 -12.08 14.13
N ALA A 645 7.65 -11.09 14.36
CA ALA A 645 8.99 -11.27 14.95
C ALA A 645 9.07 -11.98 16.32
N SER A 646 7.96 -12.36 16.93
CA SER A 646 7.88 -12.91 18.29
C SER A 646 7.44 -14.37 18.37
N SER A 647 7.15 -15.04 17.26
CA SER A 647 6.84 -16.47 17.26
C SER A 647 8.08 -17.32 17.05
N ASP A 648 7.99 -18.54 17.57
CA ASP A 648 8.94 -19.64 17.35
C ASP A 648 8.39 -20.71 16.39
N HIS A 649 7.26 -20.41 15.73
CA HIS A 649 6.50 -21.27 14.82
C HIS A 649 5.72 -20.38 13.83
N GLU A 650 5.24 -20.94 12.72
CA GLU A 650 4.49 -20.15 11.75
C GLU A 650 3.12 -19.70 12.29
N GLU A 651 2.73 -18.49 11.89
CA GLU A 651 1.41 -17.95 12.14
C GLU A 651 0.42 -18.22 11.00
N GLY A 652 -0.84 -18.32 11.38
CA GLY A 652 -1.95 -18.33 10.45
C GLY A 652 -2.54 -16.93 10.30
N ALA A 653 -2.55 -16.44 9.08
CA ALA A 653 -3.27 -15.24 8.66
C ALA A 653 -4.59 -15.62 8.00
N THR A 654 -5.64 -14.86 8.28
CA THR A 654 -6.94 -15.04 7.63
C THR A 654 -7.51 -13.72 7.15
N PHE A 655 -7.93 -13.73 5.89
CA PHE A 655 -8.71 -12.69 5.28
C PHE A 655 -10.18 -13.09 5.31
N PHE A 656 -10.93 -12.48 6.21
CA PHE A 656 -12.39 -12.64 6.25
C PHE A 656 -13.00 -11.68 5.23
N ALA A 657 -13.70 -12.20 4.23
CA ALA A 657 -14.55 -11.42 3.34
C ALA A 657 -16.01 -11.65 3.77
N GLY A 658 -16.58 -10.74 4.56
CA GLY A 658 -17.97 -10.81 5.00
C GLY A 658 -18.91 -10.02 4.11
N SER A 659 -20.23 -10.15 4.34
CA SER A 659 -21.23 -9.25 3.75
C SER A 659 -21.10 -7.78 4.19
N THR A 660 -20.18 -7.48 5.13
CA THR A 660 -20.04 -6.18 5.78
C THR A 660 -18.60 -5.67 5.93
N ALA A 661 -17.57 -6.37 5.44
CA ALA A 661 -16.16 -5.88 5.36
C ALA A 661 -15.20 -7.02 5.00
N THR A 662 -14.08 -6.65 4.37
CA THR A 662 -12.87 -7.48 4.35
C THR A 662 -11.97 -7.12 5.52
N GLN A 663 -11.45 -8.13 6.21
CA GLN A 663 -10.59 -7.95 7.37
C GLN A 663 -9.40 -8.89 7.30
N PHE A 664 -8.21 -8.33 7.47
CA PHE A 664 -6.99 -9.11 7.65
C PHE A 664 -6.69 -9.26 9.13
N MET A 665 -6.72 -10.50 9.60
CA MET A 665 -6.38 -10.85 10.97
C MET A 665 -5.22 -11.84 10.99
N ILE A 666 -4.37 -11.68 12.00
CA ILE A 666 -3.32 -12.65 12.29
C ILE A 666 -3.61 -13.31 13.64
N GLY A 667 -3.43 -14.61 13.67
CA GLY A 667 -3.54 -15.43 14.85
C GLY A 667 -2.35 -16.37 14.97
N THR A 668 -2.32 -17.12 16.05
CA THR A 668 -1.15 -17.93 16.43
C THR A 668 -0.96 -19.20 15.59
N GLY A 669 -1.73 -19.42 14.52
CA GLY A 669 -1.70 -20.69 13.75
C GLY A 669 -2.20 -21.94 14.49
N ILE A 670 -2.27 -21.94 15.83
CA ILE A 670 -2.61 -23.12 16.65
C ILE A 670 -4.10 -23.19 17.01
N ILE A 671 -4.70 -22.05 17.41
CA ILE A 671 -6.03 -22.03 18.05
C ILE A 671 -7.08 -21.34 17.17
N LYS A 672 -6.80 -20.12 16.71
CA LYS A 672 -7.69 -19.35 15.83
C LYS A 672 -6.93 -18.22 15.13
N PRO A 673 -7.38 -17.77 13.96
CA PRO A 673 -6.72 -16.70 13.20
C PRO A 673 -6.97 -15.28 13.72
N SER A 674 -7.72 -15.12 14.81
CA SER A 674 -8.03 -13.81 15.41
C SER A 674 -7.57 -13.78 16.87
N GLY A 675 -6.33 -13.34 17.08
CA GLY A 675 -5.75 -13.30 18.43
C GLY A 675 -4.61 -12.30 18.60
N LEU A 676 -3.88 -12.00 17.54
CA LEU A 676 -2.68 -11.16 17.60
C LEU A 676 -2.93 -9.75 17.08
N GLY A 677 -3.82 -9.59 16.08
CA GLY A 677 -4.24 -8.25 15.66
C GLY A 677 -5.08 -8.22 14.39
N GLN A 678 -5.64 -7.06 14.12
CA GLN A 678 -6.24 -6.69 12.83
C GLN A 678 -5.34 -5.63 12.19
N TRP A 679 -4.89 -5.88 10.96
CA TRP A 679 -3.90 -5.05 10.27
C TRP A 679 -4.44 -4.39 9.00
N TYR A 680 -5.56 -4.92 8.47
CA TYR A 680 -6.36 -4.28 7.43
C TYR A 680 -7.84 -4.45 7.74
N ARG A 681 -8.61 -3.44 7.38
CA ARG A 681 -10.07 -3.45 7.43
C ARG A 681 -10.59 -2.56 6.31
N SER A 682 -11.51 -3.06 5.51
CA SER A 682 -12.41 -2.23 4.73
C SER A 682 -13.70 -1.96 5.51
N GLU A 683 -14.47 -0.97 5.08
CA GLU A 683 -15.82 -0.73 5.63
C GLU A 683 -16.85 -1.67 4.98
N GLU A 684 -18.14 -1.43 5.23
CA GLU A 684 -19.28 -2.21 4.72
C GLU A 684 -19.39 -2.22 3.19
N ILE A 685 -18.48 -2.94 2.55
CA ILE A 685 -18.39 -3.22 1.13
C ILE A 685 -18.89 -4.65 0.91
N SER A 686 -19.77 -4.83 -0.07
CA SER A 686 -20.24 -6.16 -0.44
C SER A 686 -19.11 -7.01 -1.03
N ALA A 687 -19.17 -8.33 -0.84
CA ALA A 687 -18.37 -9.23 -1.67
C ALA A 687 -18.75 -9.03 -3.14
N CYS A 688 -17.78 -9.10 -4.04
CA CYS A 688 -18.06 -9.01 -5.46
C CYS A 688 -19.00 -10.14 -5.88
N THR A 689 -20.21 -9.78 -6.33
CA THR A 689 -21.16 -10.77 -6.86
C THR A 689 -20.77 -11.10 -8.29
N TYR A 690 -19.70 -11.87 -8.44
CA TYR A 690 -19.55 -12.66 -9.65
C TYR A 690 -20.32 -13.97 -9.42
N PRO A 691 -21.16 -14.40 -10.37
CA PRO A 691 -21.72 -15.72 -10.28
C PRO A 691 -20.55 -16.69 -10.11
N THR A 692 -20.69 -17.64 -9.18
CA THR A 692 -19.74 -18.74 -8.93
C THR A 692 -19.77 -19.70 -10.12
N GLY A 693 -19.33 -19.18 -11.27
CA GLY A 693 -19.64 -19.66 -12.60
C GLY A 693 -19.71 -18.47 -13.57
N PRO A 694 -19.04 -18.54 -14.72
CA PRO A 694 -18.88 -17.42 -15.65
C PRO A 694 -20.22 -16.99 -16.25
N VAL A 695 -20.45 -15.68 -16.34
CA VAL A 695 -21.56 -15.14 -17.14
C VAL A 695 -21.02 -14.22 -18.23
N ILE A 696 -21.11 -14.70 -19.46
CA ILE A 696 -21.01 -13.90 -20.68
C ILE A 696 -22.38 -13.26 -20.98
N GLY A 697 -22.38 -11.94 -21.22
CA GLY A 697 -23.37 -11.18 -22.01
C GLY A 697 -24.18 -10.17 -21.18
N SER A 698 -24.13 -8.85 -21.39
CA SER A 698 -24.22 -8.06 -22.63
C SER A 698 -23.45 -6.72 -22.52
N PRO A 699 -23.12 -6.07 -23.66
CA PRO A 699 -22.06 -5.07 -23.74
C PRO A 699 -22.46 -3.70 -23.17
N VAL A 700 -21.62 -3.18 -22.26
CA VAL A 700 -21.47 -1.73 -22.12
C VAL A 700 -20.28 -1.33 -22.99
N PRO A 701 -20.46 -0.49 -24.03
CA PRO A 701 -19.34 -0.02 -24.83
C PRO A 701 -18.51 0.96 -24.00
N ARG A 702 -17.40 0.49 -23.43
CA ARG A 702 -16.27 1.33 -23.04
C ARG A 702 -15.05 0.81 -23.81
N GLY A 703 -14.69 1.54 -24.86
CA GLY A 703 -13.55 1.22 -25.70
C GLY A 703 -12.25 1.44 -24.94
N GLY A 704 -11.60 0.35 -24.56
CA GLY A 704 -10.25 0.32 -24.03
C GLY A 704 -9.64 -1.01 -24.43
N VAL A 705 -8.65 -1.02 -25.32
CA VAL A 705 -7.83 -2.20 -25.59
C VAL A 705 -6.36 -1.79 -25.56
N ASP A 706 -5.62 -2.53 -24.74
CA ASP A 706 -4.16 -2.62 -24.57
C ASP A 706 -3.40 -1.33 -24.22
N VAL A 707 -3.26 -1.07 -22.92
CA VAL A 707 -2.10 -0.37 -22.37
C VAL A 707 -1.07 -1.44 -21.99
N GLN A 708 0.04 -1.50 -22.70
CA GLN A 708 1.28 -2.02 -22.11
C GLN A 708 1.62 -1.13 -20.91
N GLU A 709 1.33 -1.59 -19.69
CA GLU A 709 1.84 -0.97 -18.47
C GLU A 709 3.19 -1.60 -18.09
N ASP A 710 4.26 -0.95 -18.52
CA ASP A 710 5.24 -0.32 -17.63
C ASP A 710 6.50 0.00 -18.43
N GLY A 711 6.73 1.29 -18.56
CA GLY A 711 7.94 1.85 -19.09
C GLY A 711 7.76 3.34 -19.00
N GLN A 712 8.55 4.00 -18.16
CA GLN A 712 8.76 5.43 -18.31
C GLN A 712 8.91 5.72 -19.81
N LEU A 713 8.04 6.56 -20.37
CA LEU A 713 8.17 7.00 -21.74
C LEU A 713 9.48 7.79 -21.82
N GLY A 714 10.56 7.11 -22.21
CA GLY A 714 11.86 7.71 -22.42
C GLY A 714 11.71 8.92 -23.33
N THR A 715 12.56 9.92 -23.12
CA THR A 715 12.65 11.10 -23.99
C THR A 715 12.71 10.66 -25.47
N GLY A 716 11.71 11.07 -26.27
CA GLY A 716 11.56 10.65 -27.67
C GLY A 716 10.52 9.55 -27.95
N SER A 717 9.61 9.27 -27.02
CA SER A 717 8.53 8.27 -27.23
C SER A 717 7.43 8.78 -28.18
N PHE A 718 6.83 7.88 -28.96
CA PHE A 718 5.81 8.18 -29.98
C PHE A 718 4.72 7.09 -30.00
N THR A 719 3.49 7.42 -29.61
CA THR A 719 2.37 6.47 -29.54
C THR A 719 1.10 7.05 -30.14
N MET A 720 0.18 6.20 -30.58
CA MET A 720 -1.07 6.61 -31.23
C MET A 720 -2.22 5.68 -30.82
N TYR A 721 -3.29 6.26 -30.27
CA TYR A 721 -4.46 5.53 -29.78
C TYR A 721 -5.77 6.33 -29.94
N PRO A 722 -6.88 5.70 -30.35
CA PRO A 722 -6.97 4.30 -30.82
C PRO A 722 -6.27 4.11 -32.19
N ASN A 723 -5.68 2.95 -32.43
CA ASN A 723 -5.14 2.59 -33.75
C ASN A 723 -5.14 1.05 -33.91
N PRO A 724 -6.15 0.45 -34.59
CA PRO A 724 -7.05 1.10 -35.54
C PRO A 724 -8.07 2.07 -34.94
N PHE A 725 -8.48 3.10 -35.70
CA PHE A 725 -9.49 4.09 -35.29
C PHE A 725 -10.66 4.20 -36.28
N THR A 726 -11.81 4.66 -35.80
CA THR A 726 -13.00 4.91 -36.64
C THR A 726 -13.06 6.37 -37.09
N SER A 727 -13.26 7.32 -36.18
CA SER A 727 -13.42 8.75 -36.50
C SER A 727 -12.22 9.62 -36.12
N GLU A 728 -11.51 9.27 -35.04
CA GLU A 728 -10.34 10.03 -34.56
C GLU A 728 -9.33 9.14 -33.84
N THR A 729 -8.07 9.56 -33.84
CA THR A 729 -6.99 8.98 -33.03
C THR A 729 -6.15 10.08 -32.38
N THR A 730 -5.67 9.86 -31.17
CA THR A 730 -4.73 10.75 -30.50
C THR A 730 -3.30 10.24 -30.63
N LEU A 731 -2.40 11.10 -31.07
CA LEU A 731 -0.97 10.86 -31.11
C LEU A 731 -0.32 11.52 -29.89
N GLN A 732 0.43 10.76 -29.09
CA GLN A 732 1.14 11.25 -27.91
C GLN A 732 2.66 11.12 -28.10
N PHE A 733 3.40 12.14 -27.68
CA PHE A 733 4.87 12.12 -27.66
C PHE A 733 5.43 12.97 -26.51
N SER A 734 6.72 12.77 -26.18
CA SER A 734 7.41 13.50 -25.12
C SER A 734 8.60 14.29 -25.65
N LEU A 735 8.78 15.51 -25.13
CA LEU A 735 9.92 16.39 -25.42
C LEU A 735 10.80 16.53 -24.18
N ALA A 736 12.10 16.27 -24.31
CA ALA A 736 13.09 16.42 -23.24
C ALA A 736 13.34 17.91 -22.91
N GLU A 737 13.37 18.73 -23.95
CA GLU A 737 13.50 20.18 -23.90
C GLU A 737 12.59 20.80 -24.98
N GLY A 738 12.44 22.12 -24.98
CA GLY A 738 11.53 22.77 -25.93
C GLY A 738 12.08 22.82 -27.36
N GLU A 739 11.36 22.21 -28.31
CA GLU A 739 11.81 22.00 -29.70
C GLU A 739 10.73 22.29 -30.75
N GLU A 740 11.14 22.47 -32.01
CA GLU A 740 10.21 22.55 -33.15
C GLU A 740 9.72 21.15 -33.55
N VAL A 741 8.40 21.00 -33.61
CA VAL A 741 7.71 19.74 -33.90
C VAL A 741 6.96 19.85 -35.22
N VAL A 742 7.16 18.87 -36.11
CA VAL A 742 6.44 18.74 -37.38
C VAL A 742 5.75 17.37 -37.46
N LEU A 743 4.43 17.36 -37.59
CA LEU A 743 3.62 16.14 -37.75
C LEU A 743 2.98 16.09 -39.14
N GLU A 744 3.28 15.03 -39.89
CA GLU A 744 2.69 14.74 -41.20
C GLU A 744 2.00 13.37 -41.23
N VAL A 745 0.89 13.25 -41.95
CA VAL A 745 0.23 11.99 -42.29
C VAL A 745 0.32 11.75 -43.80
N ILE A 746 0.74 10.55 -44.20
CA ILE A 746 1.01 10.19 -45.60
C ILE A 746 0.21 8.94 -45.96
N ASP A 747 -0.56 8.95 -47.04
CA ASP A 747 -1.23 7.74 -47.53
C ASP A 747 -0.30 6.86 -48.39
N LEU A 748 -0.74 5.65 -48.72
CA LEU A 748 0.05 4.71 -49.53
C LEU A 748 0.30 5.17 -50.98
N THR A 749 -0.41 6.21 -51.45
CA THR A 749 -0.18 6.83 -52.77
C THR A 749 0.85 7.96 -52.72
N GLY A 750 1.28 8.35 -51.51
CA GLY A 750 2.25 9.40 -51.26
C GLY A 750 1.65 10.79 -51.05
N LYS A 751 0.32 10.91 -50.96
CA LYS A 751 -0.35 12.18 -50.65
C LYS A 751 -0.20 12.49 -49.16
N ARG A 752 0.11 13.74 -48.81
CA ARG A 752 0.47 14.16 -47.44
C ARG A 752 -0.48 15.23 -46.90
N ALA A 753 -0.74 15.19 -45.60
CA ALA A 753 -1.39 16.25 -44.83
C ALA A 753 -0.47 16.63 -43.65
N GLU A 754 -0.14 17.91 -43.51
CA GLU A 754 0.61 18.44 -42.36
C GLU A 754 -0.39 18.87 -41.28
N LEU A 755 -0.24 18.31 -40.08
CA LEU A 755 -1.17 18.52 -38.97
C LEU A 755 -0.63 19.48 -37.92
N VAL A 756 0.68 19.48 -37.69
CA VAL A 756 1.35 20.32 -36.70
C VAL A 756 2.68 20.81 -37.27
N ARG A 757 2.98 22.09 -37.07
CA ARG A 757 4.30 22.71 -37.29
C ARG A 757 4.46 23.87 -36.33
N GLU A 758 4.93 23.60 -35.12
CA GLU A 758 5.13 24.64 -34.10
C GLU A 758 6.22 24.27 -33.11
N TRP A 759 6.68 25.27 -32.36
CA TRP A 759 7.59 25.05 -31.24
C TRP A 759 6.79 24.67 -29.99
N MET A 760 7.19 23.60 -29.31
CA MET A 760 6.50 23.07 -28.12
C MET A 760 7.47 22.94 -26.93
N PRO A 761 7.06 23.24 -25.68
CA PRO A 761 7.91 23.16 -24.50
C PRO A 761 8.23 21.70 -24.09
N ALA A 762 9.20 21.50 -23.20
CA ALA A 762 9.48 20.19 -22.61
C ALA A 762 8.22 19.62 -21.92
N GLY A 763 7.99 18.30 -22.04
CA GLY A 763 6.82 17.63 -21.48
C GLY A 763 6.10 16.70 -22.46
N VAL A 764 4.97 16.15 -22.05
CA VAL A 764 4.14 15.25 -22.86
C VAL A 764 3.10 16.05 -23.64
N HIS A 765 3.02 15.80 -24.94
CA HIS A 765 2.11 16.45 -25.87
C HIS A 765 1.15 15.46 -26.49
N ARG A 766 -0.07 15.91 -26.78
CA ARG A 766 -1.13 15.12 -27.43
C ARG A 766 -1.69 15.89 -28.61
N VAL A 767 -1.77 15.23 -29.76
CA VAL A 767 -2.35 15.77 -30.99
C VAL A 767 -3.51 14.87 -31.40
N ASN A 768 -4.73 15.42 -31.40
CA ASN A 768 -5.89 14.71 -31.92
C ASN A 768 -5.92 14.79 -33.45
N ILE A 769 -6.09 13.65 -34.11
CA ILE A 769 -6.15 13.50 -35.57
C ILE A 769 -7.53 12.97 -35.92
N THR A 770 -8.35 13.78 -36.60
CA THR A 770 -9.69 13.37 -37.04
C THR A 770 -9.68 12.92 -38.51
N GLU A 771 -10.67 12.12 -38.90
CA GLU A 771 -10.81 11.61 -40.26
C GLU A 771 -10.76 12.73 -41.33
N GLU A 772 -11.34 13.88 -41.05
CA GLU A 772 -11.40 15.01 -41.99
C GLU A 772 -10.02 15.62 -42.28
N GLN A 773 -9.05 15.41 -41.40
CA GLN A 773 -7.69 15.92 -41.53
C GLN A 773 -6.78 14.98 -42.36
N LEU A 774 -7.27 13.78 -42.71
CA LEU A 774 -6.52 12.80 -43.47
C LEU A 774 -6.40 13.19 -44.96
N PRO A 775 -5.27 12.86 -45.62
CA PRO A 775 -5.05 13.25 -47.01
C PRO A 775 -5.99 12.55 -48.00
N SER A 776 -6.59 11.41 -47.65
CA SER A 776 -7.49 10.63 -48.50
C SER A 776 -8.39 9.69 -47.68
N ALA A 777 -9.36 9.04 -48.34
CA ALA A 777 -10.20 8.00 -47.74
C ALA A 777 -9.51 6.61 -47.68
N SER A 778 -8.17 6.58 -47.58
CA SER A 778 -7.43 5.33 -47.43
C SER A 778 -7.69 4.72 -46.04
N GLN A 779 -7.57 3.40 -45.92
CA GLN A 779 -7.65 2.73 -44.60
C GLN A 779 -6.29 2.60 -43.92
N VAL A 780 -5.19 2.90 -44.62
CA VAL A 780 -3.82 2.78 -44.08
C VAL A 780 -3.01 4.03 -44.44
N PHE A 781 -2.36 4.60 -43.43
CA PHE A 781 -1.49 5.77 -43.51
C PHE A 781 -0.16 5.51 -42.78
N ILE A 782 0.83 6.32 -43.09
CA ILE A 782 2.10 6.45 -42.36
C ILE A 782 2.13 7.83 -41.75
N THR A 783 2.21 7.89 -40.43
CA THR A 783 2.36 9.14 -39.69
C THR A 783 3.84 9.36 -39.40
N ARG A 784 4.31 10.60 -39.60
CA ARG A 784 5.70 11.01 -39.43
C ARG A 784 5.76 12.21 -38.49
N LEU A 785 6.48 12.06 -37.38
CA LEU A 785 6.75 13.12 -36.42
C LEU A 785 8.23 13.48 -36.49
N SER A 786 8.54 14.76 -36.69
CA SER A 786 9.91 15.28 -36.65
C SER A 786 10.08 16.19 -35.45
N ILE A 787 11.09 15.93 -34.63
CA ILE A 787 11.45 16.69 -33.43
C ILE A 787 12.94 17.03 -33.58
N GLY A 788 13.25 18.29 -33.86
CA GLY A 788 14.64 18.69 -34.18
C GLY A 788 15.21 17.91 -35.38
N GLU A 789 16.31 17.18 -35.18
CA GLU A 789 16.92 16.30 -36.20
C GLU A 789 16.36 14.86 -36.20
N GLN A 790 15.51 14.50 -35.23
CA GLN A 790 14.95 13.17 -35.10
C GLN A 790 13.64 13.02 -35.88
N THR A 791 13.39 11.84 -36.42
CA THR A 791 12.15 11.52 -37.13
C THR A 791 11.62 10.16 -36.71
N PHE A 792 10.35 10.14 -36.29
CA PHE A 792 9.61 8.95 -35.89
C PHE A 792 8.53 8.65 -36.91
N THR A 793 8.24 7.37 -37.15
CA THR A 793 7.17 6.95 -38.06
C THR A 793 6.35 5.81 -37.49
N GLN A 794 5.04 5.87 -37.62
CA GLN A 794 4.11 4.81 -37.19
C GLN A 794 3.02 4.60 -38.24
N LYS A 795 2.61 3.34 -38.40
CA LYS A 795 1.48 2.98 -39.25
C LYS A 795 0.18 3.35 -38.54
N MET A 796 -0.70 4.06 -39.22
CA MET A 796 -2.01 4.47 -38.74
C MET A 796 -3.09 3.78 -39.59
N ILE A 797 -4.05 3.11 -38.95
CA ILE A 797 -5.07 2.28 -39.61
C ILE A 797 -6.45 2.84 -39.28
N ARG A 798 -7.22 3.19 -40.31
CA ARG A 798 -8.61 3.60 -40.17
C ARG A 798 -9.53 2.44 -40.54
N ILE A 799 -10.51 2.16 -39.70
CA ILE A 799 -11.56 1.16 -39.92
C ILE A 799 -12.92 1.87 -39.97
N ASP A 800 -13.81 1.39 -40.82
CA ASP A 800 -15.14 2.01 -41.03
C ASP A 800 -16.18 1.48 -40.03
#